data_AF-A0A093GAX5-F1
#
_entry.id   AF-A0A093GAX5-F1
#
_cell.length_a   1.000
_cell.length_b   1.000
_cell.length_c   1.000
_cell.angle_alpha   90.00
_cell.angle_beta   90.00
_cell.angle_gamma   90.00
#
_symmetry.space_group_name_H-M   'P 1'
#
loop_
_entity.id
_entity.type
_entity.pdbx_description
1 polymer ?
#
loop_
_entity_poly.entity_id
_entity_poly.type
_entity_poly.pdbx_seq_one_letter_code
_entity_poly.pdbx_strand_id
1 'polypeptide(L)'
;KTMLNDLLRFDVKDCSWCRAFTTGTPPAPRYHHSAVVYGSSMFVFGGYTGDIYSNSNLKNKNDLFEYKFATGQWTEWKTEGRVPVARSAHGATVYSDKLWIFAGYDGNARLNDMWTIGLQDKELTCWEEIEQSGEIPPSCCNFPVAVCKDKMFVFSGQSGAKITNNLFQFEFKEKIWTRIPTEHLLRGSPPPPQRRYGHTMVAFDRHLYVFGGAADNTLPNELHCYDVDSQTWEVIQPSPDRREQHREGILPLCSALLSPHLQHCLQLWAPSTRRTWSCWRGSTEGHEDDQRDGEPPLGRLFHAAAVISDAMYIFGGTVDNNIRSGEMYRFQFSCYPKCTLHEDYGRLWENRQFSDLEFVLGEKEERVRGHAAIVTARCKWLRKKIIQARERLKQVRPLSRSQGVPGGARRPPAAWPGQIALLFCQLCSTFSPVLAGHVQDVLLIMDVYKLALNFKLSRLEQLCLQYIEASVDLQNVLIVCENANKLQLDQLKEHCLNFVVKETHFNQVIMMKEFEHLSSSLIVEIVRRKQQPPVRTHSDQPLDIGTSLIQDMKAYLEGAGTEFCDIILLLDGHPRPAHKAILAARSCYFEAMFRSFMPEDGQVNISIGEMVPSKQAFESMLRYIYYGEVNMPPEDSLYLFAAPYYYGFSNNRLQAYCKQNLEMNVTVENVLQILEAADKTQALDMKRHCLHIIVHQFTKV
;
A
#
# COMPACT_ATOMS: atom_id res chain seq x y z
N LYS A 1 -13.13 -38.27 11.43
CA LYS A 1 -12.34 -37.46 10.46
C LYS A 1 -11.38 -38.42 9.77
N THR A 2 -11.52 -38.63 8.46
CA THR A 2 -10.65 -39.50 7.64
C THR A 2 -9.52 -38.70 6.99
N MET A 3 -8.35 -39.32 6.79
CA MET A 3 -7.32 -38.73 5.93
C MET A 3 -7.79 -38.79 4.47
N LEU A 4 -7.43 -37.79 3.67
CA LEU A 4 -7.81 -37.68 2.26
C LEU A 4 -6.56 -37.66 1.38
N ASN A 5 -6.74 -38.04 0.11
CA ASN A 5 -5.76 -37.87 -0.97
C ASN A 5 -6.37 -37.11 -2.16
N ASP A 6 -7.43 -36.33 -1.92
CA ASP A 6 -8.06 -35.49 -2.93
C ASP A 6 -7.12 -34.37 -3.35
N LEU A 7 -7.03 -34.12 -4.67
CA LEU A 7 -6.32 -32.98 -5.23
C LEU A 7 -7.35 -31.99 -5.79
N LEU A 8 -7.38 -30.80 -5.19
CA LEU A 8 -8.24 -29.69 -5.60
C LEU A 8 -7.39 -28.59 -6.23
N ARG A 9 -7.94 -27.93 -7.25
CA ARG A 9 -7.35 -26.77 -7.92
C ARG A 9 -8.30 -25.58 -7.80
N PHE A 10 -7.76 -24.44 -7.41
CA PHE A 10 -8.46 -23.16 -7.48
C PHE A 10 -8.04 -22.43 -8.75
N ASP A 11 -9.01 -22.05 -9.59
CA ASP A 11 -8.77 -21.15 -10.71
C ASP A 11 -8.91 -19.70 -10.25
N VAL A 12 -7.82 -18.94 -10.35
CA VAL A 12 -7.77 -17.55 -9.87
C VAL A 12 -8.57 -16.61 -10.78
N LYS A 13 -8.69 -16.91 -12.09
CA LYS A 13 -9.44 -16.07 -13.02
C LYS A 13 -10.94 -16.24 -12.83
N ASP A 14 -11.36 -17.49 -12.67
CA ASP A 14 -12.77 -17.85 -12.53
C ASP A 14 -13.23 -17.87 -11.07
N CYS A 15 -12.32 -17.63 -10.12
CA CYS A 15 -12.54 -17.68 -8.67
C CYS A 15 -13.28 -18.96 -8.21
N SER A 16 -12.97 -20.11 -8.83
CA SER A 16 -13.72 -21.35 -8.64
C SER A 16 -12.82 -22.54 -8.31
N TRP A 17 -13.35 -23.46 -7.51
CA TRP A 17 -12.68 -24.71 -7.17
C TRP A 17 -13.12 -25.82 -8.12
N CYS A 18 -12.15 -26.60 -8.58
CA CYS A 18 -12.39 -27.81 -9.34
C CYS A 18 -11.53 -28.96 -8.81
N ARG A 19 -11.98 -30.20 -9.02
CA ARG A 19 -11.15 -31.38 -8.76
C ARG A 19 -10.10 -31.47 -9.85
N ALA A 20 -8.83 -31.60 -9.47
CA ALA A 20 -7.77 -31.76 -10.45
C ALA A 20 -7.90 -33.11 -11.16
N PHE A 21 -7.60 -33.12 -12.46
CA PHE A 21 -7.54 -34.36 -13.23
C PHE A 21 -6.31 -35.17 -12.80
N THR A 22 -6.51 -36.42 -12.40
CA THR A 22 -5.42 -37.28 -11.92
C THR A 22 -5.35 -38.60 -12.66
N THR A 23 -4.13 -39.01 -13.02
CA THR A 23 -3.79 -40.32 -13.59
C THR A 23 -2.55 -40.90 -12.88
N GLY A 24 -2.27 -42.19 -13.06
CA GLY A 24 -1.18 -42.87 -12.35
C GLY A 24 -1.56 -43.24 -10.91
N THR A 25 -0.55 -43.42 -10.05
CA THR A 25 -0.74 -43.85 -8.65
C THR A 25 -0.48 -42.67 -7.71
N PRO A 26 -1.53 -42.05 -7.14
CA PRO A 26 -1.36 -40.95 -6.20
C PRO A 26 -0.80 -41.46 -4.85
N PRO A 27 -0.21 -40.57 -4.05
CA PRO A 27 0.21 -40.90 -2.69
C PRO A 27 -0.99 -41.36 -1.84
N ALA A 28 -0.73 -42.27 -0.90
CA ALA A 28 -1.73 -42.68 0.09
C ALA A 28 -2.24 -41.47 0.91
N PRO A 29 -3.50 -41.50 1.39
CA PRO A 29 -4.05 -40.46 2.25
C PRO A 29 -3.14 -40.14 3.44
N ARG A 30 -2.79 -38.86 3.59
CA ARG A 30 -1.74 -38.42 4.52
C ARG A 30 -1.98 -37.03 5.07
N TYR A 31 -1.37 -36.74 6.21
CA TYR A 31 -1.41 -35.42 6.85
C TYR A 31 0.00 -34.93 7.19
N HIS A 32 0.17 -33.61 7.34
CA HIS A 32 1.46 -32.96 7.62
C HIS A 32 2.58 -33.35 6.62
N HIS A 33 2.22 -33.58 5.36
CA HIS A 33 3.17 -33.68 4.24
C HIS A 33 3.53 -32.28 3.75
N SER A 34 4.63 -32.17 3.01
CA SER A 34 4.95 -30.94 2.29
C SER A 34 4.66 -31.10 0.80
N ALA A 35 4.20 -30.03 0.17
CA ALA A 35 4.01 -29.93 -1.27
C ALA A 35 4.71 -28.66 -1.77
N VAL A 36 5.58 -28.80 -2.77
CA VAL A 36 6.30 -27.68 -3.39
C VAL A 36 6.17 -27.74 -4.91
N VAL A 37 6.28 -26.59 -5.57
CA VAL A 37 6.19 -26.50 -7.03
C VAL A 37 7.57 -26.23 -7.62
N TYR A 38 7.90 -26.97 -8.68
CA TYR A 38 9.11 -26.74 -9.48
C TYR A 38 8.78 -26.97 -10.96
N GLY A 39 9.03 -25.95 -11.79
CA GLY A 39 8.67 -25.96 -13.20
C GLY A 39 7.18 -26.24 -13.41
N SER A 40 6.87 -27.25 -14.21
CA SER A 40 5.50 -27.71 -14.51
C SER A 40 5.02 -28.88 -13.64
N SER A 41 5.65 -29.09 -12.48
CA SER A 41 5.36 -30.22 -11.58
C SER A 41 5.21 -29.78 -10.13
N MET A 42 4.40 -30.52 -9.38
CA MET A 42 4.30 -30.44 -7.93
C MET A 42 4.95 -31.67 -7.31
N PHE A 43 5.77 -31.46 -6.28
CA PHE A 43 6.47 -32.51 -5.55
C PHE A 43 5.92 -32.63 -4.14
N VAL A 44 5.56 -33.84 -3.73
CA VAL A 44 5.02 -34.17 -2.41
C VAL A 44 5.98 -35.08 -1.68
N PHE A 45 6.39 -34.70 -0.47
CA PHE A 45 7.28 -35.50 0.36
C PHE A 45 6.72 -35.73 1.76
N GLY A 46 6.88 -36.97 2.25
CA GLY A 46 6.61 -37.36 3.62
C GLY A 46 5.18 -37.17 4.11
N GLY A 47 5.03 -36.84 5.39
CA GLY A 47 3.76 -36.86 6.12
C GLY A 47 3.50 -38.21 6.77
N TYR A 48 2.39 -38.34 7.50
CA TYR A 48 1.98 -39.62 8.09
C TYR A 48 0.65 -40.13 7.54
N THR A 49 0.58 -41.44 7.40
CA THR A 49 -0.57 -42.22 6.90
C THR A 49 -1.11 -43.09 8.03
N GLY A 50 -2.40 -43.41 8.02
CA GLY A 50 -3.01 -44.33 9.00
C GLY A 50 -4.44 -43.92 9.32
N ASP A 51 -5.03 -44.53 10.35
CA ASP A 51 -6.34 -44.14 10.84
C ASP A 51 -6.21 -43.27 12.09
N ILE A 52 -6.57 -42.00 11.95
CA ILE A 52 -6.55 -41.01 13.03
C ILE A 52 -7.59 -41.36 14.09
N TYR A 53 -8.73 -41.97 13.71
CA TYR A 53 -9.84 -42.20 14.63
C TYR A 53 -9.55 -43.31 15.64
N SER A 54 -8.99 -44.42 15.15
CA SER A 54 -8.54 -45.53 15.98
C SER A 54 -7.16 -45.32 16.60
N ASN A 55 -6.48 -44.20 16.25
CA ASN A 55 -5.07 -43.95 16.56
C ASN A 55 -4.18 -45.16 16.20
N SER A 56 -4.51 -45.86 15.11
CA SER A 56 -3.86 -47.12 14.73
C SER A 56 -3.17 -46.99 13.38
N ASN A 57 -2.05 -47.73 13.24
CA ASN A 57 -1.23 -47.75 12.03
C ASN A 57 -0.72 -46.38 11.56
N LEU A 58 -0.62 -45.39 12.45
CA LEU A 58 0.02 -44.11 12.14
C LEU A 58 1.50 -44.34 11.84
N LYS A 59 1.89 -44.11 10.59
CA LYS A 59 3.27 -44.27 10.11
C LYS A 59 3.68 -43.05 9.31
N ASN A 60 4.81 -42.45 9.68
CA ASN A 60 5.46 -41.47 8.85
C ASN A 60 5.95 -42.11 7.54
N LYS A 61 6.10 -41.29 6.50
CA LYS A 61 6.64 -41.66 5.19
C LYS A 61 7.84 -40.78 4.84
N ASN A 62 8.68 -41.28 3.95
CA ASN A 62 9.79 -40.57 3.30
C ASN A 62 9.74 -40.76 1.76
N ASP A 63 8.56 -41.07 1.24
CA ASP A 63 8.33 -41.19 -0.19
C ASP A 63 8.28 -39.80 -0.85
N LEU A 64 8.76 -39.72 -2.09
CA LEU A 64 8.73 -38.52 -2.92
C LEU A 64 7.84 -38.80 -4.14
N PHE A 65 6.80 -38.00 -4.31
CA PHE A 65 5.87 -38.08 -5.43
C PHE A 65 5.96 -36.83 -6.29
N GLU A 66 5.86 -37.00 -7.61
CA GLU A 66 5.74 -35.92 -8.58
C GLU A 66 4.36 -35.98 -9.24
N TYR A 67 3.69 -34.83 -9.33
CA TYR A 67 2.48 -34.62 -10.08
C TYR A 67 2.73 -33.62 -11.21
N LYS A 68 2.60 -34.07 -12.47
CA LYS A 68 2.80 -33.21 -13.65
C LYS A 68 1.52 -32.46 -13.98
N PHE A 69 1.55 -31.12 -13.97
CA PHE A 69 0.34 -30.32 -14.18
C PHE A 69 -0.30 -30.51 -15.56
N ALA A 70 0.52 -30.66 -16.60
CA ALA A 70 0.05 -30.76 -17.99
C ALA A 70 -0.72 -32.06 -18.28
N THR A 71 -0.29 -33.19 -17.69
CA THR A 71 -0.86 -34.52 -17.95
C THR A 71 -1.72 -35.04 -16.80
N GLY A 72 -1.65 -34.40 -15.63
CA GLY A 72 -2.28 -34.90 -14.40
C GLY A 72 -1.65 -36.19 -13.86
N GLN A 73 -0.46 -36.57 -14.32
CA GLN A 73 0.14 -37.85 -13.98
C GLN A 73 0.91 -37.79 -12.65
N TRP A 74 0.56 -38.71 -11.75
CA TRP A 74 1.33 -39.01 -10.54
C TRP A 74 2.40 -40.06 -10.81
N THR A 75 3.63 -39.79 -10.36
CA THR A 75 4.71 -40.78 -10.35
C THR A 75 5.48 -40.74 -9.03
N GLU A 76 5.74 -41.91 -8.46
CA GLU A 76 6.66 -42.03 -7.32
C GLU A 76 8.10 -41.97 -7.82
N TRP A 77 8.94 -41.19 -7.13
CA TRP A 77 10.37 -41.14 -7.34
C TRP A 77 11.05 -42.15 -6.42
N LYS A 78 11.60 -43.20 -7.04
CA LYS A 78 12.41 -44.20 -6.34
C LYS A 78 13.84 -43.72 -6.35
N THR A 79 14.40 -43.48 -5.18
CA THR A 79 15.78 -43.04 -5.00
C THR A 79 16.60 -44.15 -4.34
N GLU A 80 17.86 -44.25 -4.73
CA GLU A 80 18.81 -45.22 -4.18
C GLU A 80 19.79 -44.51 -3.22
N GLY A 81 20.42 -45.28 -2.32
CA GLY A 81 21.41 -44.77 -1.38
C GLY A 81 20.82 -44.29 -0.05
N ARG A 82 21.46 -43.28 0.56
CA ARG A 82 21.01 -42.70 1.83
C ARG A 82 19.75 -41.88 1.58
N VAL A 83 18.75 -42.02 2.44
CA VAL A 83 17.49 -41.28 2.35
C VAL A 83 17.14 -40.67 3.70
N PRO A 84 16.44 -39.52 3.73
CA PRO A 84 15.91 -38.96 4.97
C PRO A 84 15.00 -39.96 5.66
N VAL A 85 15.05 -39.98 7.00
CA VAL A 85 14.08 -40.74 7.80
C VAL A 85 12.65 -40.29 7.50
N ALA A 86 11.72 -41.23 7.61
CA ALA A 86 10.30 -40.99 7.48
C ALA A 86 9.85 -39.91 8.47
N ARG A 87 9.23 -38.84 7.97
CA ARG A 87 8.94 -37.64 8.77
C ARG A 87 7.67 -36.92 8.36
N SER A 88 7.09 -36.19 9.30
CA SER A 88 5.97 -35.28 9.07
C SER A 88 6.26 -33.89 9.65
N ALA A 89 5.46 -32.90 9.25
CA ALA A 89 5.52 -31.53 9.76
C ALA A 89 6.91 -30.88 9.64
N HIS A 90 7.67 -31.27 8.60
CA HIS A 90 8.96 -30.73 8.23
C HIS A 90 8.80 -29.48 7.35
N GLY A 91 9.85 -28.69 7.24
CA GLY A 91 9.92 -27.61 6.26
C GLY A 91 10.41 -28.11 4.91
N ALA A 92 9.81 -27.64 3.81
CA ALA A 92 10.26 -27.95 2.46
C ALA A 92 10.30 -26.70 1.58
N THR A 93 11.31 -26.59 0.73
CA THR A 93 11.41 -25.51 -0.25
C THR A 93 12.22 -25.93 -1.48
N VAL A 94 12.10 -25.18 -2.57
CA VAL A 94 12.89 -25.39 -3.79
C VAL A 94 13.85 -24.22 -3.95
N TYR A 95 15.12 -24.54 -4.16
CA TYR A 95 16.15 -23.54 -4.43
C TYR A 95 17.22 -24.13 -5.34
N SER A 96 17.58 -23.38 -6.39
CA SER A 96 18.60 -23.77 -7.38
C SER A 96 18.38 -25.18 -7.94
N ASP A 97 17.16 -25.46 -8.42
CA ASP A 97 16.74 -26.76 -8.99
C ASP A 97 16.82 -27.97 -8.06
N LYS A 98 16.95 -27.72 -6.75
CA LYS A 98 16.95 -28.75 -5.72
C LYS A 98 15.79 -28.57 -4.75
N LEU A 99 15.20 -29.68 -4.31
CA LEU A 99 14.32 -29.75 -3.15
C LEU A 99 15.19 -29.76 -1.88
N TRP A 100 14.81 -28.97 -0.90
CA TRP A 100 15.44 -28.90 0.42
C TRP A 100 14.41 -29.24 1.49
N ILE A 101 14.76 -30.16 2.38
CA ILE A 101 13.94 -30.62 3.50
C ILE A 101 14.68 -30.33 4.80
N PHE A 102 14.01 -29.63 5.72
CA PHE A 102 14.57 -29.27 7.01
C PHE A 102 13.69 -29.75 8.17
N ALA A 103 14.31 -30.39 9.16
CA ALA A 103 13.68 -30.78 10.43
C ALA A 103 12.45 -31.69 10.29
N GLY A 104 11.48 -31.57 11.19
CA GLY A 104 10.24 -32.36 11.23
C GLY A 104 10.15 -33.31 12.42
N TYR A 105 9.22 -34.25 12.37
CA TYR A 105 8.97 -35.25 13.40
C TYR A 105 8.99 -36.65 12.80
N ASP A 106 9.86 -37.52 13.30
CA ASP A 106 10.02 -38.90 12.80
C ASP A 106 9.07 -39.92 13.47
N GLY A 107 8.27 -39.48 14.44
CA GLY A 107 7.38 -40.34 15.23
C GLY A 107 7.90 -40.61 16.64
N ASN A 108 9.16 -40.28 16.92
CA ASN A 108 9.80 -40.40 18.22
C ASN A 108 10.40 -39.07 18.67
N ALA A 109 11.23 -38.45 17.84
CA ALA A 109 11.95 -37.21 18.10
C ALA A 109 11.64 -36.13 17.05
N ARG A 110 11.79 -34.88 17.48
CA ARG A 110 11.86 -33.74 16.57
C ARG A 110 13.27 -33.66 16.01
N LEU A 111 13.38 -33.33 14.74
CA LEU A 111 14.64 -33.29 14.00
C LEU A 111 15.10 -31.85 13.77
N ASN A 112 16.33 -31.67 13.33
CA ASN A 112 16.92 -30.41 12.83
C ASN A 112 17.99 -30.67 11.75
N ASP A 113 17.92 -31.83 11.10
CA ASP A 113 18.76 -32.21 9.97
C ASP A 113 18.29 -31.54 8.67
N MET A 114 19.20 -31.46 7.69
CA MET A 114 18.96 -30.86 6.38
C MET A 114 19.27 -31.88 5.29
N TRP A 115 18.33 -32.04 4.36
CA TRP A 115 18.46 -32.94 3.21
C TRP A 115 18.15 -32.21 1.91
N THR A 116 18.83 -32.60 0.83
CA THR A 116 18.53 -32.07 -0.50
C THR A 116 18.54 -33.15 -1.58
N ILE A 117 17.81 -32.91 -2.66
CA ILE A 117 17.78 -33.76 -3.86
C ILE A 117 17.55 -32.88 -5.09
N GLY A 118 18.22 -33.18 -6.21
CA GLY A 118 17.97 -32.48 -7.48
C GLY A 118 16.61 -32.82 -8.08
N LEU A 119 16.01 -31.89 -8.82
CA LEU A 119 14.69 -32.06 -9.43
C LEU A 119 14.71 -32.09 -10.97
N GLN A 120 15.91 -32.01 -11.58
CA GLN A 120 16.05 -31.97 -13.05
C GLN A 120 15.94 -33.35 -13.70
N ASP A 121 16.59 -34.37 -13.14
CA ASP A 121 16.62 -35.72 -13.72
C ASP A 121 16.36 -36.79 -12.66
N LYS A 122 15.19 -37.40 -12.76
CA LYS A 122 14.72 -38.46 -11.85
C LYS A 122 15.70 -39.64 -11.74
N GLU A 123 16.40 -40.00 -12.82
CA GLU A 123 17.24 -41.21 -12.84
C GLU A 123 18.63 -40.98 -12.23
N LEU A 124 19.10 -39.73 -12.21
CA LEU A 124 20.45 -39.37 -11.74
C LEU A 124 20.46 -38.76 -10.33
N THR A 125 19.29 -38.51 -9.75
CA THR A 125 19.18 -37.82 -8.46
C THR A 125 19.23 -38.77 -7.28
N CYS A 126 20.06 -38.41 -6.29
CA CYS A 126 20.10 -39.05 -4.98
C CYS A 126 19.90 -38.01 -3.87
N TRP A 127 19.43 -38.48 -2.71
CA TRP A 127 19.36 -37.62 -1.52
C TRP A 127 20.75 -37.39 -0.94
N GLU A 128 21.00 -36.15 -0.56
CA GLU A 128 22.24 -35.68 0.06
C GLU A 128 21.91 -35.10 1.44
N GLU A 129 22.53 -35.65 2.49
CA GLU A 129 22.49 -35.04 3.82
C GLU A 129 23.49 -33.88 3.86
N ILE A 130 23.04 -32.74 4.36
CA ILE A 130 23.84 -31.52 4.38
C ILE A 130 24.41 -31.29 5.77
N GLU A 131 25.73 -31.23 5.85
CA GLU A 131 26.42 -30.76 7.05
C GLU A 131 26.16 -29.26 7.24
N GLN A 132 25.58 -28.93 8.39
CA GLN A 132 25.16 -27.59 8.76
C GLN A 132 26.15 -26.99 9.76
N SER A 133 26.38 -25.69 9.67
CA SER A 133 27.23 -24.96 10.64
C SER A 133 26.56 -23.66 11.12
N GLY A 134 27.14 -23.02 12.15
CA GLY A 134 26.62 -21.78 12.73
C GLY A 134 25.53 -21.99 13.78
N GLU A 135 24.59 -21.04 13.89
CA GLU A 135 23.52 -21.04 14.88
C GLU A 135 22.31 -21.87 14.41
N ILE A 136 22.48 -23.19 14.36
CA ILE A 136 21.46 -24.12 13.86
C ILE A 136 20.17 -24.00 14.71
N PRO A 137 18.99 -23.88 14.06
CA PRO A 137 17.72 -23.86 14.78
C PRO A 137 17.54 -25.10 15.66
N PRO A 138 16.89 -24.97 16.84
CA PRO A 138 16.60 -26.11 17.69
C PRO A 138 15.65 -27.09 16.98
N SER A 139 15.60 -28.34 17.44
CA SER A 139 14.69 -29.34 16.87
C SER A 139 13.23 -28.90 16.94
N CYS A 140 12.57 -28.89 15.78
CA CYS A 140 11.28 -28.27 15.58
C CYS A 140 10.46 -28.98 14.49
N CYS A 141 9.15 -28.77 14.53
CA CYS A 141 8.19 -29.19 13.52
C CYS A 141 7.03 -28.19 13.47
N ASN A 142 6.12 -28.30 12.50
CA ASN A 142 4.94 -27.40 12.38
C ASN A 142 5.30 -25.92 12.21
N PHE A 143 6.33 -25.65 11.41
CA PHE A 143 6.74 -24.32 11.00
C PHE A 143 6.79 -24.22 9.47
N PRO A 144 6.54 -23.04 8.89
CA PRO A 144 6.74 -22.78 7.48
C PRO A 144 8.20 -22.43 7.17
N VAL A 145 8.58 -22.66 5.92
CA VAL A 145 9.88 -22.24 5.35
C VAL A 145 9.59 -21.31 4.17
N ALA A 146 10.36 -20.23 4.05
CA ALA A 146 10.28 -19.33 2.90
C ALA A 146 11.68 -19.02 2.36
N VAL A 147 11.81 -18.87 1.05
CA VAL A 147 13.08 -18.48 0.41
C VAL A 147 12.96 -17.06 -0.09
N CYS A 148 13.92 -16.21 0.27
CA CYS A 148 13.99 -14.82 -0.13
C CYS A 148 15.47 -14.43 -0.31
N LYS A 149 15.81 -13.72 -1.40
CA LYS A 149 17.18 -13.27 -1.71
C LYS A 149 18.26 -14.34 -1.49
N ASP A 150 18.08 -15.50 -2.10
CA ASP A 150 19.02 -16.64 -2.04
C ASP A 150 19.28 -17.20 -0.63
N LYS A 151 18.35 -16.96 0.31
CA LYS A 151 18.42 -17.46 1.68
C LYS A 151 17.11 -18.09 2.08
N MET A 152 17.20 -19.14 2.89
CA MET A 152 16.04 -19.81 3.47
C MET A 152 15.79 -19.27 4.87
N PHE A 153 14.54 -18.92 5.16
CA PHE A 153 14.11 -18.39 6.44
C PHE A 153 13.21 -19.37 7.16
N VAL A 154 13.45 -19.53 8.47
CA VAL A 154 12.67 -20.37 9.37
C VAL A 154 12.24 -19.53 10.57
N PHE A 155 10.94 -19.53 10.85
CA PHE A 155 10.36 -18.78 11.95
C PHE A 155 9.52 -19.69 12.85
N SER A 156 9.84 -19.69 14.15
CA SER A 156 9.08 -20.36 15.19
C SER A 156 8.80 -21.86 14.93
N GLY A 157 7.68 -22.40 15.44
CA GLY A 157 7.31 -23.82 15.34
C GLY A 157 7.14 -24.52 16.69
N GLN A 158 6.81 -25.81 16.65
CA GLN A 158 6.60 -26.64 17.82
C GLN A 158 7.89 -27.41 18.17
N SER A 159 8.57 -27.00 19.24
CA SER A 159 9.74 -27.69 19.81
C SER A 159 9.38 -28.41 21.12
N GLY A 160 10.13 -29.46 21.47
CA GLY A 160 9.88 -30.29 22.66
C GLY A 160 10.39 -29.69 23.98
N ALA A 161 11.34 -28.74 23.94
CA ALA A 161 11.96 -28.20 25.15
C ALA A 161 12.00 -26.66 25.22
N LYS A 162 12.09 -25.95 24.08
CA LYS A 162 12.05 -24.47 24.03
C LYS A 162 11.47 -24.00 22.70
N ILE A 163 10.18 -23.66 22.67
CA ILE A 163 9.59 -22.96 21.52
C ILE A 163 10.18 -21.54 21.48
N THR A 164 10.79 -21.15 20.35
CA THR A 164 11.40 -19.83 20.16
C THR A 164 10.55 -18.97 19.21
N ASN A 165 10.65 -17.65 19.33
CA ASN A 165 10.17 -16.67 18.34
C ASN A 165 11.34 -16.06 17.55
N ASN A 166 12.46 -16.78 17.49
CA ASN A 166 13.63 -16.36 16.74
C ASN A 166 13.40 -16.62 15.25
N LEU A 167 13.86 -15.69 14.42
CA LEU A 167 13.97 -15.87 12.98
C LEU A 167 15.38 -16.34 12.67
N PHE A 168 15.50 -17.44 11.93
CA PHE A 168 16.77 -17.98 11.47
C PHE A 168 16.85 -17.87 9.96
N GLN A 169 18.04 -17.58 9.45
CA GLN A 169 18.34 -17.63 8.03
C GLN A 169 19.43 -18.67 7.75
N PHE A 170 19.30 -19.36 6.62
CA PHE A 170 20.28 -20.30 6.10
C PHE A 170 20.77 -19.83 4.74
N GLU A 171 22.09 -19.74 4.59
CA GLU A 171 22.74 -19.42 3.33
C GLU A 171 23.08 -20.70 2.58
N PHE A 172 22.43 -20.94 1.43
CA PHE A 172 22.55 -22.19 0.71
C PHE A 172 23.97 -22.49 0.20
N LYS A 173 24.75 -21.46 -0.14
CA LYS A 173 26.11 -21.60 -0.67
C LYS A 173 27.09 -22.06 0.42
N GLU A 174 27.09 -21.34 1.54
CA GLU A 174 28.02 -21.60 2.65
C GLU A 174 27.52 -22.68 3.62
N LYS A 175 26.23 -23.04 3.57
CA LYS A 175 25.58 -24.00 4.47
C LYS A 175 25.65 -23.57 5.94
N ILE A 176 25.60 -22.26 6.18
CA ILE A 176 25.67 -21.63 7.49
C ILE A 176 24.28 -21.13 7.91
N TRP A 177 23.92 -21.42 9.16
CA TRP A 177 22.79 -20.80 9.85
C TRP A 177 23.21 -19.57 10.64
N THR A 178 22.38 -18.54 10.58
CA THR A 178 22.53 -17.33 11.40
C THR A 178 21.21 -17.02 12.08
N ARG A 179 21.25 -16.76 13.39
CA ARG A 179 20.09 -16.25 14.11
C ARG A 179 19.99 -14.76 13.86
N ILE A 180 18.82 -14.30 13.44
CA ILE A 180 18.55 -12.87 13.29
C ILE A 180 18.21 -12.31 14.68
N PRO A 181 19.03 -11.40 15.23
CA PRO A 181 18.78 -10.82 16.54
C PRO A 181 17.52 -9.94 16.49
N THR A 182 16.67 -10.09 17.50
CA THR A 182 15.42 -9.32 17.67
C THR A 182 15.56 -8.16 18.66
N GLU A 183 16.79 -7.90 19.12
CA GLU A 183 17.16 -6.88 20.10
C GLU A 183 17.35 -5.50 19.45
N HIS A 184 16.38 -5.02 18.68
CA HIS A 184 16.43 -3.67 18.10
C HIS A 184 15.84 -2.62 19.05
N LEU A 185 16.39 -2.52 20.27
CA LEU A 185 16.03 -1.49 21.27
C LEU A 185 16.29 -0.04 20.80
N LEU A 186 17.00 0.15 19.68
CA LEU A 186 17.42 1.46 19.18
C LEU A 186 16.59 2.02 18.00
N ARG A 187 15.67 1.26 17.39
CA ARG A 187 14.98 1.65 16.14
C ARG A 187 13.45 1.88 16.21
N GLY A 188 12.82 1.71 17.37
CA GLY A 188 11.37 1.93 17.52
C GLY A 188 10.48 1.00 16.68
N SER A 189 11.04 -0.09 16.12
CA SER A 189 10.29 -1.09 15.35
C SER A 189 9.49 -2.01 16.29
N PRO A 190 8.29 -2.47 15.88
CA PRO A 190 7.51 -3.40 16.68
C PRO A 190 8.27 -4.73 16.87
N PRO A 191 8.02 -5.45 17.99
CA PRO A 191 8.68 -6.71 18.26
C PRO A 191 8.31 -7.79 17.22
N PRO A 192 9.14 -8.85 17.09
CA PRO A 192 8.79 -10.00 16.27
C PRO A 192 7.44 -10.60 16.70
N PRO A 193 6.74 -11.32 15.80
CA PRO A 193 5.51 -12.01 16.14
C PRO A 193 5.74 -12.93 17.35
N GLN A 194 4.72 -13.08 18.18
CA GLN A 194 4.76 -14.06 19.27
C GLN A 194 5.04 -15.47 18.75
N ARG A 195 5.64 -16.30 19.60
CA ARG A 195 5.91 -17.71 19.32
C ARG A 195 4.63 -18.43 18.89
N ARG A 196 4.72 -19.23 17.82
CA ARG A 196 3.54 -19.84 17.21
C ARG A 196 3.87 -21.08 16.40
N TYR A 197 2.88 -21.95 16.21
CA TYR A 197 2.97 -23.11 15.31
C TYR A 197 1.74 -23.20 14.41
N GLY A 198 1.86 -23.92 13.29
CA GLY A 198 0.76 -24.06 12.31
C GLY A 198 0.36 -22.74 11.63
N HIS A 199 1.27 -21.76 11.63
CA HIS A 199 1.15 -20.50 10.90
C HIS A 199 1.69 -20.68 9.47
N THR A 200 1.42 -19.71 8.61
CA THR A 200 2.07 -19.64 7.28
C THR A 200 3.08 -18.52 7.23
N MET A 201 4.12 -18.72 6.42
CA MET A 201 5.11 -17.71 6.08
C MET A 201 5.34 -17.78 4.58
N VAL A 202 5.19 -16.65 3.89
CA VAL A 202 5.41 -16.55 2.45
C VAL A 202 6.40 -15.43 2.16
N ALA A 203 7.23 -15.61 1.15
CA ALA A 203 8.11 -14.56 0.65
C ALA A 203 7.46 -13.85 -0.55
N PHE A 204 7.55 -12.52 -0.57
CA PHE A 204 7.24 -11.73 -1.75
C PHE A 204 8.20 -10.55 -1.84
N ASP A 205 8.86 -10.42 -2.99
CA ASP A 205 9.94 -9.44 -3.23
C ASP A 205 11.04 -9.54 -2.15
N ARG A 206 11.29 -8.48 -1.36
CA ARG A 206 12.27 -8.49 -0.25
C ARG A 206 11.66 -8.80 1.12
N HIS A 207 10.40 -9.24 1.19
CA HIS A 207 9.66 -9.34 2.46
C HIS A 207 9.18 -10.74 2.76
N LEU A 208 9.13 -11.05 4.06
CA LEU A 208 8.49 -12.26 4.58
C LEU A 208 7.20 -11.87 5.29
N TYR A 209 6.09 -12.49 4.89
CA TYR A 209 4.78 -12.26 5.48
C TYR A 209 4.39 -13.45 6.34
N VAL A 210 4.08 -13.21 7.62
CA VAL A 210 3.70 -14.22 8.61
C VAL A 210 2.26 -13.98 9.04
N PHE A 211 1.42 -15.01 8.92
CA PHE A 211 0.00 -14.92 9.26
C PHE A 211 -0.49 -16.14 10.05
N GLY A 212 -1.38 -15.88 11.02
CA GLY A 212 -2.09 -16.90 11.78
C GLY A 212 -1.20 -17.75 12.69
N GLY A 213 -1.62 -18.99 12.90
CA GLY A 213 -1.04 -19.96 13.84
C GLY A 213 -1.69 -19.93 15.22
N ALA A 214 -1.25 -20.84 16.08
CA ALA A 214 -1.58 -20.80 17.50
C ALA A 214 -0.41 -20.21 18.28
N ALA A 215 -0.65 -19.08 18.94
CA ALA A 215 0.30 -18.43 19.84
C ALA A 215 -0.22 -18.57 21.28
N ASP A 216 0.45 -19.41 22.07
CA ASP A 216 -0.01 -19.84 23.39
C ASP A 216 -1.46 -20.40 23.33
N ASN A 217 -2.42 -19.70 23.94
CA ASN A 217 -3.85 -20.08 23.94
C ASN A 217 -4.70 -19.18 23.02
N THR A 218 -4.06 -18.43 22.11
CA THR A 218 -4.74 -17.46 21.22
C THR A 218 -4.49 -17.80 19.76
N LEU A 219 -5.43 -17.38 18.90
CA LEU A 219 -5.30 -17.44 17.44
C LEU A 219 -5.07 -16.01 16.93
N PRO A 220 -3.83 -15.60 16.62
CA PRO A 220 -3.55 -14.26 16.12
C PRO A 220 -4.14 -14.08 14.72
N ASN A 221 -4.72 -12.91 14.47
CA ASN A 221 -5.23 -12.49 13.15
C ASN A 221 -4.37 -11.37 12.52
N GLU A 222 -3.26 -11.01 13.16
CA GLU A 222 -2.34 -10.00 12.66
C GLU A 222 -1.48 -10.55 11.51
N LEU A 223 -1.30 -9.73 10.46
CA LEU A 223 -0.35 -9.97 9.38
C LEU A 223 0.96 -9.24 9.70
N HIS A 224 2.01 -10.00 9.97
CA HIS A 224 3.34 -9.44 10.20
C HIS A 224 4.17 -9.49 8.93
N CYS A 225 4.99 -8.46 8.72
CA CYS A 225 5.93 -8.36 7.61
C CYS A 225 7.34 -8.17 8.18
N TYR A 226 8.29 -8.97 7.72
CA TYR A 226 9.71 -8.78 7.97
C TYR A 226 10.39 -8.29 6.70
N ASP A 227 11.08 -7.15 6.78
CA ASP A 227 11.91 -6.64 5.69
C ASP A 227 13.34 -7.17 5.84
N VAL A 228 13.79 -7.93 4.83
CA VAL A 228 15.09 -8.61 4.83
C VAL A 228 16.24 -7.61 4.74
N ASP A 229 16.04 -6.44 4.12
CA ASP A 229 17.10 -5.44 3.94
C ASP A 229 17.31 -4.60 5.19
N SER A 230 16.22 -4.08 5.76
CA SER A 230 16.30 -3.28 6.98
C SER A 230 16.40 -4.12 8.25
N GLN A 231 16.11 -5.42 8.15
CA GLN A 231 16.01 -6.39 9.23
C GLN A 231 14.98 -6.00 10.31
N THR A 232 13.85 -5.45 9.89
CA THR A 232 12.80 -4.94 10.80
C THR A 232 11.46 -5.61 10.58
N TRP A 233 10.72 -5.80 11.67
CA TRP A 233 9.33 -6.23 11.65
C TRP A 233 8.37 -5.04 11.55
N GLU A 234 7.22 -5.26 10.90
CA GLU A 234 6.07 -4.36 10.81
C GLU A 234 4.77 -5.18 10.96
N VAL A 235 3.74 -4.61 11.59
CA VAL A 235 2.38 -5.17 11.58
C VAL A 235 1.57 -4.44 10.51
N ILE A 236 1.09 -5.16 9.51
CA ILE A 236 0.43 -4.59 8.34
C ILE A 236 -1.05 -4.36 8.64
N GLN A 237 -1.47 -3.10 8.54
CA GLN A 237 -2.84 -2.68 8.85
C GLN A 237 -3.77 -2.82 7.62
N PRO A 238 -5.05 -3.17 7.81
CA PRO A 238 -6.02 -3.21 6.71
C PRO A 238 -6.20 -1.82 6.08
N SER A 239 -6.33 -1.75 4.75
CA SER A 239 -6.66 -0.52 4.03
C SER A 239 -8.17 -0.28 4.06
N PRO A 240 -8.66 0.91 4.46
CA PRO A 240 -10.09 1.24 4.40
C PRO A 240 -10.61 1.49 2.97
N ASP A 241 -9.72 1.63 1.97
CA ASP A 241 -10.12 1.97 0.60
C ASP A 241 -10.70 0.78 -0.17
N ARG A 242 -12.02 0.79 -0.38
CA ARG A 242 -12.69 0.02 -1.44
C ARG A 242 -13.20 0.91 -2.57
N ARG A 243 -12.66 0.63 -3.76
CA ARG A 243 -13.31 0.60 -5.09
C ARG A 243 -14.25 1.78 -5.43
N GLU A 244 -13.69 2.84 -6.00
CA GLU A 244 -14.34 3.50 -7.14
C GLU A 244 -14.18 2.61 -8.38
N GLN A 245 -15.08 1.65 -8.57
CA GLN A 245 -15.42 1.12 -9.89
C GLN A 245 -16.78 0.39 -9.79
N HIS A 246 -17.80 1.05 -10.36
CA HIS A 246 -19.14 0.56 -10.70
C HIS A 246 -20.09 0.11 -9.57
N ARG A 247 -20.80 1.07 -8.95
CA ARG A 247 -22.27 1.22 -9.03
C ARG A 247 -22.73 2.40 -8.15
N GLU A 248 -23.56 3.26 -8.72
CA GLU A 248 -24.27 4.34 -8.03
C GLU A 248 -25.25 3.77 -7.00
N GLY A 249 -25.39 4.46 -5.85
CA GLY A 249 -26.60 4.42 -5.03
C GLY A 249 -26.47 3.90 -3.58
N ILE A 250 -26.77 4.81 -2.65
CA ILE A 250 -27.37 4.63 -1.31
C ILE A 250 -26.42 4.23 -0.16
N LEU A 251 -26.16 5.22 0.71
CA LEU A 251 -25.64 5.08 2.08
C LEU A 251 -26.72 4.51 3.02
N PRO A 252 -26.34 3.73 4.06
CA PRO A 252 -27.11 3.70 5.29
C PRO A 252 -26.38 4.39 6.47
N LEU A 253 -27.10 5.34 7.07
CA LEU A 253 -27.03 5.75 8.50
C LEU A 253 -27.20 4.50 9.40
N CYS A 254 -26.73 4.35 10.65
CA CYS A 254 -26.44 5.28 11.73
C CYS A 254 -25.68 4.54 12.89
N SER A 255 -24.90 5.32 13.65
CA SER A 255 -24.60 5.31 15.13
C SER A 255 -25.36 4.33 16.06
N ALA A 256 -24.96 3.97 17.28
CA ALA A 256 -23.85 4.17 18.24
C ALA A 256 -24.19 3.24 19.47
N LEU A 257 -23.35 2.93 20.47
CA LEU A 257 -23.03 3.78 21.63
C LEU A 257 -22.01 3.11 22.61
N LEU A 258 -20.87 3.79 22.80
CA LEU A 258 -20.05 4.07 24.01
C LEU A 258 -19.35 2.90 24.78
N SER A 259 -18.08 3.00 25.23
CA SER A 259 -17.10 4.12 25.33
C SER A 259 -15.63 3.63 25.29
N PRO A 260 -14.68 4.44 24.77
CA PRO A 260 -13.25 4.31 25.09
C PRO A 260 -12.64 5.66 25.53
N HIS A 261 -12.00 5.71 26.70
CA HIS A 261 -11.38 6.95 27.20
C HIS A 261 -9.88 6.83 27.50
N LEU A 262 -9.14 5.86 26.93
CA LEU A 262 -7.70 5.74 27.22
C LEU A 262 -6.95 4.87 26.18
N GLN A 263 -6.84 5.33 24.94
CA GLN A 263 -5.91 4.71 23.98
C GLN A 263 -5.36 5.67 22.93
N HIS A 264 -4.88 6.84 23.38
CA HIS A 264 -4.15 7.77 22.53
C HIS A 264 -3.04 8.50 23.32
N CYS A 265 -1.91 7.82 23.54
CA CYS A 265 -0.62 8.43 23.86
C CYS A 265 0.49 7.41 23.55
N LEU A 266 0.84 7.26 22.27
CA LEU A 266 2.18 6.93 21.73
C LEU A 266 2.07 6.40 20.28
N GLN A 267 2.60 7.20 19.33
CA GLN A 267 3.22 6.85 18.04
C GLN A 267 2.96 7.93 16.99
N LEU A 268 3.54 9.10 17.21
CA LEU A 268 3.81 10.09 16.17
C LEU A 268 5.25 9.88 15.67
N TRP A 269 5.37 9.81 14.33
CA TRP A 269 6.59 9.86 13.50
C TRP A 269 7.32 8.54 13.20
N ALA A 270 6.93 7.94 12.08
CA ALA A 270 7.81 7.19 11.18
C ALA A 270 7.40 7.55 9.73
N PRO A 271 8.33 7.61 8.75
CA PRO A 271 8.04 8.01 7.37
C PRO A 271 6.89 7.15 6.79
N SER A 272 6.05 7.75 5.95
CA SER A 272 4.81 7.20 5.38
C SER A 272 5.02 6.04 4.39
N THR A 273 5.80 5.04 4.76
CA THR A 273 5.95 3.77 4.03
C THR A 273 4.96 2.68 4.48
N ARG A 274 3.94 3.02 5.29
CA ARG A 274 3.00 2.02 5.85
C ARG A 274 2.24 1.29 4.74
N ARG A 275 2.45 -0.02 4.70
CA ARG A 275 1.77 -0.94 3.80
C ARG A 275 0.37 -1.19 4.29
N THR A 276 -0.57 -1.10 3.36
CA THR A 276 -1.98 -1.37 3.60
C THR A 276 -2.45 -2.43 2.62
N TRP A 277 -3.39 -3.27 3.00
CA TRP A 277 -3.85 -4.40 2.19
C TRP A 277 -5.37 -4.41 2.09
N SER A 278 -5.91 -4.97 1.00
CA SER A 278 -7.35 -5.16 0.81
C SER A 278 -7.69 -6.65 0.86
N CYS A 279 -8.74 -6.99 1.62
CA CYS A 279 -9.27 -8.35 1.78
C CYS A 279 -10.44 -8.61 0.82
N TRP A 280 -10.45 -9.76 0.16
CA TRP A 280 -11.66 -10.31 -0.46
C TRP A 280 -11.92 -11.72 0.09
N ARG A 281 -13.20 -12.01 0.43
CA ARG A 281 -13.66 -13.32 0.93
C ARG A 281 -14.45 -14.04 -0.16
N GLY A 282 -14.06 -15.27 -0.46
CA GLY A 282 -14.84 -16.20 -1.29
C GLY A 282 -15.32 -17.39 -0.46
N SER A 283 -16.63 -17.68 -0.50
CA SER A 283 -17.23 -18.89 0.11
C SER A 283 -17.42 -20.00 -0.92
N THR A 284 -17.20 -21.25 -0.51
CA THR A 284 -17.52 -22.45 -1.30
C THR A 284 -18.91 -23.03 -1.00
N GLU A 285 -19.57 -22.56 0.05
CA GLU A 285 -20.90 -23.02 0.46
C GLU A 285 -21.87 -21.84 0.37
N GLY A 286 -23.02 -22.08 -0.26
CA GLY A 286 -24.06 -21.07 -0.55
C GLY A 286 -24.81 -20.53 0.68
N HIS A 287 -24.12 -20.39 1.81
CA HIS A 287 -24.63 -19.69 2.99
C HIS A 287 -24.03 -18.29 3.06
N GLU A 288 -24.92 -17.30 2.86
CA GLU A 288 -24.68 -15.89 3.15
C GLU A 288 -24.53 -15.74 4.67
N ASP A 289 -23.30 -15.70 5.15
CA ASP A 289 -22.97 -15.27 6.51
C ASP A 289 -22.42 -13.83 6.47
N ASP A 290 -23.01 -12.98 7.32
CA ASP A 290 -23.06 -11.50 7.32
C ASP A 290 -21.73 -10.79 7.66
N GLN A 291 -20.59 -11.33 7.22
CA GLN A 291 -19.28 -10.71 7.46
C GLN A 291 -18.82 -9.89 6.25
N ARG A 292 -18.73 -8.57 6.46
CA ARG A 292 -18.47 -7.57 5.43
C ARG A 292 -17.04 -7.68 4.89
N ASP A 293 -17.02 -7.72 3.59
CA ASP A 293 -15.91 -7.64 2.67
C ASP A 293 -14.93 -6.49 3.09
N GLY A 294 -13.76 -6.82 3.66
CA GLY A 294 -12.76 -5.84 4.16
C GLY A 294 -12.23 -6.07 5.59
N GLU A 295 -12.88 -6.93 6.38
CA GLU A 295 -12.37 -7.31 7.71
C GLU A 295 -11.17 -8.28 7.64
N PRO A 296 -10.20 -8.20 8.58
CA PRO A 296 -9.14 -9.19 8.70
C PRO A 296 -9.70 -10.59 8.96
N PRO A 297 -9.18 -11.63 8.26
CA PRO A 297 -9.59 -12.98 8.54
C PRO A 297 -9.36 -13.30 10.01
N LEU A 298 -10.32 -14.01 10.61
CA LEU A 298 -10.17 -14.54 11.95
C LEU A 298 -8.89 -15.36 12.07
N GLY A 299 -8.30 -15.34 13.27
CA GLY A 299 -7.12 -16.11 13.60
C GLY A 299 -7.35 -17.58 13.31
N ARG A 300 -6.39 -18.22 12.63
CA ARG A 300 -6.52 -19.58 12.12
C ARG A 300 -5.19 -20.31 12.12
N LEU A 301 -5.23 -21.63 12.30
CA LEU A 301 -4.06 -22.51 12.21
C LEU A 301 -4.25 -23.62 11.17
N PHE A 302 -3.15 -24.18 10.68
CA PHE A 302 -3.13 -25.23 9.64
C PHE A 302 -3.83 -24.82 8.35
N HIS A 303 -3.82 -23.52 8.04
CA HIS A 303 -4.28 -22.98 6.76
C HIS A 303 -3.15 -23.09 5.72
N ALA A 304 -3.52 -23.11 4.44
CA ALA A 304 -2.57 -23.00 3.35
C ALA A 304 -2.42 -21.54 2.93
N ALA A 305 -1.22 -21.13 2.54
CA ALA A 305 -1.00 -19.84 1.91
C ALA A 305 -0.09 -19.97 0.69
N ALA A 306 -0.40 -19.22 -0.35
CA ALA A 306 0.41 -19.17 -1.57
C ALA A 306 0.43 -17.74 -2.12
N VAL A 307 1.54 -17.38 -2.75
CA VAL A 307 1.68 -16.09 -3.44
C VAL A 307 1.48 -16.32 -4.93
N ILE A 308 0.54 -15.59 -5.51
CA ILE A 308 0.25 -15.62 -6.95
C ILE A 308 0.26 -14.19 -7.44
N SER A 309 1.15 -13.89 -8.40
CA SER A 309 1.38 -12.51 -8.86
C SER A 309 1.74 -11.61 -7.66
N ASP A 310 0.89 -10.65 -7.35
CA ASP A 310 1.04 -9.56 -6.39
C ASP A 310 0.10 -9.72 -5.18
N ALA A 311 -0.47 -10.91 -4.99
CA ALA A 311 -1.36 -11.21 -3.88
C ALA A 311 -1.01 -12.53 -3.19
N MET A 312 -1.20 -12.55 -1.88
CA MET A 312 -1.19 -13.75 -1.05
C MET A 312 -2.61 -14.27 -0.93
N TYR A 313 -2.80 -15.56 -1.20
CA TYR A 313 -4.05 -16.28 -1.02
C TYR A 313 -3.92 -17.15 0.22
N ILE A 314 -4.89 -17.07 1.11
CA ILE A 314 -4.98 -17.90 2.31
C ILE A 314 -6.25 -18.73 2.22
N PHE A 315 -6.10 -20.05 2.29
CA PHE A 315 -7.21 -20.98 2.18
C PHE A 315 -7.36 -21.85 3.42
N GLY A 316 -8.59 -21.92 3.89
CA GLY A 316 -9.06 -22.82 4.92
C GLY A 316 -8.36 -22.65 6.27
N GLY A 317 -8.01 -23.78 6.88
CA GLY A 317 -7.51 -23.85 8.25
C GLY A 317 -8.60 -24.09 9.28
N THR A 318 -8.23 -24.07 10.56
CA THR A 318 -9.15 -24.21 11.68
C THR A 318 -9.35 -22.88 12.36
N VAL A 319 -10.62 -22.46 12.51
CA VAL A 319 -11.07 -21.32 13.32
C VAL A 319 -11.76 -21.91 14.56
N ASP A 320 -11.59 -21.30 15.75
CA ASP A 320 -12.21 -21.64 17.05
C ASP A 320 -12.84 -23.05 17.23
N ASN A 321 -12.32 -23.85 18.18
CA ASN A 321 -12.89 -25.16 18.55
C ASN A 321 -13.07 -26.16 17.38
N ASN A 322 -12.00 -26.43 16.62
CA ASN A 322 -11.95 -27.52 15.62
C ASN A 322 -12.84 -27.36 14.38
N ILE A 323 -13.40 -26.17 14.15
CA ILE A 323 -14.19 -25.86 12.96
C ILE A 323 -13.24 -25.61 11.78
N ARG A 324 -13.34 -26.46 10.75
CA ARG A 324 -12.59 -26.27 9.51
C ARG A 324 -13.29 -25.21 8.66
N SER A 325 -12.55 -24.21 8.24
CA SER A 325 -13.01 -23.20 7.30
C SER A 325 -12.72 -23.67 5.87
N GLY A 326 -13.68 -23.48 4.97
CA GLY A 326 -13.50 -23.58 3.51
C GLY A 326 -13.26 -22.22 2.85
N GLU A 327 -13.04 -21.17 3.65
CA GLU A 327 -12.94 -19.81 3.14
C GLU A 327 -11.61 -19.55 2.44
N MET A 328 -11.69 -18.73 1.41
CA MET A 328 -10.54 -18.17 0.72
C MET A 328 -10.44 -16.67 1.03
N TYR A 329 -9.26 -16.24 1.43
CA TYR A 329 -8.90 -14.83 1.61
C TYR A 329 -7.82 -14.43 0.62
N ARG A 330 -8.01 -13.30 -0.04
CA ARG A 330 -6.99 -12.68 -0.89
C ARG A 330 -6.44 -11.43 -0.20
N PHE A 331 -5.16 -11.48 0.14
CA PHE A 331 -4.37 -10.35 0.61
C PHE A 331 -3.63 -9.74 -0.56
N GLN A 332 -4.11 -8.58 -1.02
CA GLN A 332 -3.37 -7.80 -2.00
C GLN A 332 -2.12 -7.24 -1.35
N PHE A 333 -0.92 -7.66 -1.79
CA PHE A 333 0.28 -6.96 -1.37
C PHE A 333 0.21 -5.55 -1.93
N SER A 334 0.66 -4.56 -1.15
CA SER A 334 0.73 -3.14 -1.52
C SER A 334 1.79 -2.88 -2.60
N CYS A 335 1.89 -3.76 -3.59
CA CYS A 335 3.02 -3.88 -4.52
C CYS A 335 2.74 -3.28 -5.88
N TYR A 336 1.70 -2.45 -5.96
CA TYR A 336 1.86 -1.21 -6.69
C TYR A 336 2.51 -0.19 -5.76
N PRO A 337 3.73 0.28 -6.03
CA PRO A 337 4.27 1.43 -5.32
C PRO A 337 3.18 2.52 -5.36
N LYS A 338 2.70 2.96 -4.19
CA LYS A 338 1.58 3.90 -4.10
C LYS A 338 1.90 5.15 -4.93
N CYS A 339 0.88 5.83 -5.45
CA CYS A 339 1.14 7.12 -6.08
C CYS A 339 1.73 8.07 -5.03
N THR A 340 2.99 8.46 -5.20
CA THR A 340 3.72 9.32 -4.24
C THR A 340 3.52 10.80 -4.54
N LEU A 341 2.59 11.16 -5.43
CA LEU A 341 2.39 12.53 -5.91
C LEU A 341 2.31 13.56 -4.77
N HIS A 342 1.61 13.20 -3.69
CA HIS A 342 1.50 14.02 -2.49
C HIS A 342 2.84 14.19 -1.73
N GLU A 343 3.60 13.10 -1.61
CA GLU A 343 4.89 13.08 -0.92
C GLU A 343 5.96 13.83 -1.73
N ASP A 344 5.92 13.69 -3.06
CA ASP A 344 6.85 14.32 -3.98
C ASP A 344 6.70 15.84 -4.00
N TYR A 345 5.46 16.33 -4.07
CA TYR A 345 5.19 17.78 -3.96
C TYR A 345 5.45 18.30 -2.54
N GLY A 346 5.19 17.49 -1.50
CA GLY A 346 5.56 17.83 -0.12
C GLY A 346 7.06 18.03 0.05
N ARG A 347 7.89 17.12 -0.47
CA ARG A 347 9.35 17.21 -0.44
C ARG A 347 9.86 18.46 -1.16
N LEU A 348 9.30 18.78 -2.33
CA LEU A 348 9.66 19.97 -3.08
C LEU A 348 9.38 21.26 -2.27
N TRP A 349 8.24 21.29 -1.57
CA TRP A 349 7.86 22.40 -0.70
C TRP A 349 8.85 22.58 0.47
N GLU A 350 9.15 21.50 1.19
CA GLU A 350 10.07 21.50 2.34
C GLU A 350 11.47 21.98 1.94
N ASN A 351 11.97 21.51 0.79
CA ASN A 351 13.30 21.85 0.31
C ASN A 351 13.40 23.27 -0.29
N ARG A 352 12.26 23.95 -0.55
CA ARG A 352 12.19 25.30 -1.14
C ARG A 352 12.94 25.47 -2.47
N GLN A 353 13.13 24.37 -3.19
CA GLN A 353 13.86 24.35 -4.46
C GLN A 353 12.92 24.73 -5.59
N PHE A 354 13.41 25.52 -6.57
CA PHE A 354 12.60 26.01 -7.70
C PHE A 354 11.38 26.87 -7.29
N SER A 355 11.39 27.48 -6.10
CA SER A 355 10.34 28.40 -5.69
C SER A 355 10.39 29.70 -6.49
N ASP A 356 9.31 30.00 -7.18
CA ASP A 356 9.13 31.17 -8.06
C ASP A 356 8.03 32.13 -7.58
N LEU A 357 7.47 31.86 -6.39
CA LEU A 357 6.44 32.66 -5.74
C LEU A 357 6.84 32.96 -4.29
N GLU A 358 6.58 34.18 -3.83
CA GLU A 358 6.79 34.59 -2.44
C GLU A 358 5.51 35.23 -1.89
N PHE A 359 5.00 34.69 -0.79
CA PHE A 359 3.87 35.23 -0.04
C PHE A 359 4.39 36.06 1.13
N VAL A 360 3.88 37.28 1.26
CA VAL A 360 4.17 38.16 2.40
C VAL A 360 2.98 38.14 3.34
N LEU A 361 3.20 37.74 4.59
CA LEU A 361 2.18 37.42 5.58
C LEU A 361 2.23 38.36 6.79
N GLY A 362 1.05 38.80 7.22
CA GLY A 362 0.87 39.57 8.46
C GLY A 362 1.51 40.97 8.45
N GLU A 363 1.45 41.64 9.60
CA GLU A 363 2.03 42.97 9.79
C GLU A 363 3.56 42.93 9.96
N LYS A 364 4.09 41.76 10.34
CA LYS A 364 5.54 41.51 10.48
C LYS A 364 6.24 41.18 9.16
N GLU A 365 5.51 41.18 8.04
CA GLU A 365 6.01 40.89 6.69
C GLU A 365 6.80 39.56 6.59
N GLU A 366 6.31 38.51 7.23
CA GLU A 366 6.95 37.20 7.13
C GLU A 366 6.80 36.62 5.72
N ARG A 367 7.89 36.05 5.19
CA ARG A 367 7.97 35.61 3.79
C ARG A 367 7.94 34.10 3.68
N VAL A 368 6.97 33.58 2.94
CA VAL A 368 6.82 32.15 2.65
C VAL A 368 7.01 31.92 1.15
N ARG A 369 7.97 31.07 0.78
CA ARG A 369 8.23 30.72 -0.61
C ARG A 369 7.31 29.60 -1.06
N GLY A 370 6.94 29.61 -2.33
CA GLY A 370 6.13 28.56 -2.95
C GLY A 370 6.34 28.45 -4.45
N HIS A 371 5.59 27.54 -5.06
CA HIS A 371 5.69 27.21 -6.48
C HIS A 371 4.41 27.61 -7.21
N ALA A 372 4.47 28.62 -8.08
CA ALA A 372 3.32 29.16 -8.79
C ALA A 372 2.57 28.06 -9.56
N ALA A 373 3.29 27.12 -10.17
CA ALA A 373 2.69 25.98 -10.88
C ALA A 373 1.73 25.17 -9.99
N ILE A 374 2.17 24.79 -8.79
CA ILE A 374 1.36 23.98 -7.85
C ILE A 374 0.22 24.83 -7.26
N VAL A 375 0.50 26.06 -6.84
CA VAL A 375 -0.50 26.96 -6.24
C VAL A 375 -1.64 27.26 -7.22
N THR A 376 -1.31 27.57 -8.47
CA THR A 376 -2.29 27.99 -9.48
C THR A 376 -3.09 26.81 -10.02
N ALA A 377 -2.55 25.59 -9.96
CA ALA A 377 -3.30 24.37 -10.24
C ALA A 377 -4.39 24.13 -9.18
N ARG A 378 -4.07 24.31 -7.90
CA ARG A 378 -4.97 23.97 -6.79
C ARG A 378 -5.94 25.06 -6.36
N CYS A 379 -5.59 26.34 -6.56
CA CYS A 379 -6.40 27.46 -6.09
C CYS A 379 -6.69 28.46 -7.21
N LYS A 380 -7.91 28.38 -7.77
CA LYS A 380 -8.40 29.30 -8.81
C LYS A 380 -8.37 30.77 -8.37
N TRP A 381 -8.62 31.05 -7.08
CA TRP A 381 -8.57 32.41 -6.55
C TRP A 381 -7.14 32.97 -6.53
N LEU A 382 -6.18 32.20 -6.00
CA LEU A 382 -4.77 32.60 -5.99
C LEU A 382 -4.22 32.73 -7.41
N ARG A 383 -4.62 31.84 -8.33
CA ARG A 383 -4.29 31.98 -9.76
C ARG A 383 -4.66 33.35 -10.31
N LYS A 384 -5.90 33.81 -10.12
CA LYS A 384 -6.34 35.16 -10.55
C LYS A 384 -5.50 36.27 -9.94
N LYS A 385 -5.13 36.15 -8.66
CA LYS A 385 -4.29 37.13 -7.96
C LYS A 385 -2.86 37.16 -8.49
N ILE A 386 -2.27 36.00 -8.77
CA ILE A 386 -0.91 35.88 -9.32
C ILE A 386 -0.85 36.47 -10.73
N ILE A 387 -1.86 36.22 -11.57
CA ILE A 387 -1.96 36.82 -12.91
C ILE A 387 -2.02 38.34 -12.81
N GLN A 388 -2.91 38.89 -11.98
CA GLN A 388 -3.02 40.33 -11.74
C GLN A 388 -1.71 40.94 -11.24
N ALA A 389 -0.98 40.24 -10.36
CA ALA A 389 0.32 40.71 -9.86
C ALA A 389 1.39 40.72 -10.97
N ARG A 390 1.44 39.67 -11.81
CA ARG A 390 2.36 39.60 -12.97
C ARG A 390 2.07 40.70 -13.98
N GLU A 391 0.79 41.01 -14.25
CA GLU A 391 0.39 42.10 -15.14
C GLU A 391 0.84 43.47 -14.61
N ARG A 392 0.66 43.73 -13.32
CA ARG A 392 1.15 44.97 -12.68
C ARG A 392 2.68 45.10 -12.79
N LEU A 393 3.42 44.01 -12.60
CA LEU A 393 4.87 44.02 -12.77
C LEU A 393 5.29 44.28 -14.23
N LYS A 394 4.53 43.77 -15.20
CA LYS A 394 4.78 44.07 -16.63
C LYS A 394 4.54 45.54 -16.96
N GLN A 395 3.59 46.19 -16.29
CA GLN A 395 3.34 47.64 -16.42
C GLN A 395 4.42 48.50 -15.72
N VAL A 396 5.21 47.91 -14.81
CA VAL A 396 6.29 48.57 -14.07
C VAL A 396 7.66 48.06 -14.57
N ARG A 397 8.08 48.51 -15.76
CA ARG A 397 9.51 48.52 -16.20
C ARG A 397 9.86 49.92 -16.75
N PRO A 398 11.11 50.39 -16.61
CA PRO A 398 11.39 51.54 -15.73
C PRO A 398 11.52 52.88 -16.47
N LEU A 399 10.84 53.90 -15.96
CA LEU A 399 11.31 55.28 -16.01
C LEU A 399 11.80 55.66 -14.61
N SER A 400 13.11 55.84 -14.50
CA SER A 400 13.85 56.56 -13.45
C SER A 400 13.55 56.26 -11.97
N ARG A 401 14.60 55.84 -11.27
CA ARG A 401 14.76 56.01 -9.81
C ARG A 401 14.43 57.45 -9.41
N SER A 402 13.37 57.65 -8.61
CA SER A 402 13.40 58.44 -7.36
C SER A 402 11.99 58.64 -6.81
N GLN A 403 11.92 58.71 -5.48
CA GLN A 403 10.83 59.20 -4.65
C GLN A 403 9.70 58.22 -4.34
N GLY A 404 9.62 57.85 -3.06
CA GLY A 404 8.50 57.12 -2.49
C GLY A 404 7.40 58.05 -2.03
N VAL A 405 6.15 57.61 -2.15
CA VAL A 405 5.01 57.89 -1.25
C VAL A 405 3.91 56.82 -1.50
N PRO A 406 2.85 56.67 -0.65
CA PRO A 406 2.39 55.37 -0.17
C PRO A 406 1.04 54.96 -0.79
N GLY A 407 0.96 53.78 -1.37
CA GLY A 407 -0.27 53.28 -2.02
C GLY A 407 -0.87 52.10 -1.27
N GLY A 408 -1.94 52.34 -0.51
CA GLY A 408 -2.66 51.34 0.25
C GLY A 408 -3.23 50.21 -0.62
N ALA A 409 -2.71 48.99 -0.43
CA ALA A 409 -3.44 47.77 -0.74
C ALA A 409 -4.10 47.28 0.55
N ARG A 410 -5.43 47.09 0.54
CA ARG A 410 -6.16 46.44 1.64
C ARG A 410 -5.46 45.11 1.97
N ARG A 411 -4.83 45.08 3.15
CA ARG A 411 -4.14 43.92 3.72
C ARG A 411 -5.16 42.82 4.01
N PRO A 412 -4.89 41.54 3.67
CA PRO A 412 -5.71 40.45 4.19
C PRO A 412 -5.64 40.48 5.74
N PRO A 413 -6.73 40.10 6.45
CA PRO A 413 -6.74 40.07 7.90
C PRO A 413 -5.64 39.14 8.42
N ALA A 414 -5.06 39.50 9.56
CA ALA A 414 -3.89 38.87 10.17
C ALA A 414 -4.07 37.35 10.31
N ALA A 415 -3.54 36.59 9.36
CA ALA A 415 -3.37 35.15 9.45
C ALA A 415 -1.94 34.87 9.92
N TRP A 416 -1.79 33.92 10.84
CA TRP A 416 -0.47 33.58 11.39
C TRP A 416 0.37 32.88 10.31
N PRO A 417 1.67 33.18 10.20
CA PRO A 417 2.58 32.57 9.23
C PRO A 417 2.55 31.03 9.21
N GLY A 418 2.37 30.41 10.38
CA GLY A 418 2.21 28.96 10.54
C GLY A 418 0.92 28.38 9.96
N GLN A 419 -0.19 29.13 9.93
CA GLN A 419 -1.50 28.68 9.45
C GLN A 419 -1.54 28.61 7.91
N ILE A 420 -0.84 29.52 7.23
CA ILE A 420 -0.73 29.51 5.76
C ILE A 420 0.31 28.48 5.30
N ALA A 421 1.40 28.28 6.06
CA ALA A 421 2.32 27.16 5.82
C ALA A 421 1.61 25.79 5.98
N LEU A 422 0.71 25.64 6.96
CA LEU A 422 -0.16 24.47 7.09
C LEU A 422 -1.10 24.32 5.88
N LEU A 423 -1.72 25.42 5.45
CA LEU A 423 -2.62 25.45 4.27
C LEU A 423 -1.90 25.01 2.99
N PHE A 424 -0.63 25.39 2.82
CA PHE A 424 0.20 25.02 1.68
C PHE A 424 0.79 23.60 1.77
N CYS A 425 1.17 23.15 2.97
CA CYS A 425 1.45 21.74 3.21
C CYS A 425 0.22 20.87 2.87
N GLN A 426 -0.99 21.31 3.25
CA GLN A 426 -2.27 20.63 2.95
C GLN A 426 -2.69 20.69 1.47
N LEU A 427 -2.18 21.67 0.70
CA LEU A 427 -2.31 21.71 -0.76
C LEU A 427 -1.36 20.73 -1.47
N CYS A 428 -0.36 20.17 -0.77
CA CYS A 428 0.63 19.27 -1.36
C CYS A 428 0.55 17.84 -0.78
N SER A 429 0.20 17.64 0.49
CA SER A 429 0.14 16.33 1.15
C SER A 429 -1.29 15.85 1.45
N THR A 430 -1.44 14.57 1.81
CA THR A 430 -2.69 14.00 2.34
C THR A 430 -2.98 14.59 3.71
N PHE A 431 -4.19 15.14 3.88
CA PHE A 431 -4.73 15.54 5.19
C PHE A 431 -4.77 14.32 6.13
N SER A 432 -3.88 14.29 7.11
CA SER A 432 -3.92 13.34 8.22
C SER A 432 -3.76 14.14 9.51
N PRO A 433 -4.86 14.59 10.13
CA PRO A 433 -4.79 15.16 11.46
C PRO A 433 -4.47 14.02 12.43
N VAL A 434 -3.18 13.74 12.63
CA VAL A 434 -2.73 13.04 13.84
C VAL A 434 -2.41 14.12 14.85
N LEU A 435 -3.45 14.63 15.48
CA LEU A 435 -3.34 15.64 16.52
C LEU A 435 -4.28 15.19 17.63
N ALA A 436 -3.72 15.05 18.83
CA ALA A 436 -4.22 14.21 19.90
C ALA A 436 -5.44 14.83 20.59
N GLY A 437 -6.56 15.05 19.90
CA GLY A 437 -7.84 15.47 20.48
C GLY A 437 -7.78 16.70 21.39
N HIS A 438 -6.70 17.48 21.36
CA HIS A 438 -6.52 18.60 22.26
C HIS A 438 -7.28 19.80 21.69
N VAL A 439 -7.92 20.58 22.58
CA VAL A 439 -8.66 21.80 22.23
C VAL A 439 -7.85 22.72 21.31
N GLN A 440 -6.53 22.81 21.52
CA GLN A 440 -5.62 23.62 20.73
C GLN A 440 -5.56 23.21 19.25
N ASP A 441 -5.71 21.92 18.96
CA ASP A 441 -5.66 21.39 17.60
C ASP A 441 -6.95 21.71 16.86
N VAL A 442 -8.10 21.60 17.54
CA VAL A 442 -9.40 21.98 16.99
C VAL A 442 -9.42 23.46 16.63
N LEU A 443 -8.86 24.32 17.51
CA LEU A 443 -8.74 25.75 17.25
C LEU A 443 -7.87 26.05 16.02
N LEU A 444 -6.75 25.35 15.86
CA LEU A 444 -5.90 25.49 14.66
C LEU A 444 -6.66 25.10 13.39
N ILE A 445 -7.43 24.00 13.42
CA ILE A 445 -8.22 23.57 12.27
C ILE A 445 -9.37 24.54 11.97
N MET A 446 -9.95 25.23 12.96
CA MET A 446 -10.92 26.30 12.74
C MET A 446 -10.33 27.50 11.99
N ASP A 447 -9.08 27.86 12.29
CA ASP A 447 -8.37 28.90 11.54
C ASP A 447 -8.11 28.47 10.09
N VAL A 448 -7.69 27.21 9.88
CA VAL A 448 -7.53 26.61 8.55
C VAL A 448 -8.86 26.60 7.79
N TYR A 449 -9.97 26.25 8.46
CA TYR A 449 -11.31 26.27 7.88
C TYR A 449 -11.70 27.69 7.42
N LYS A 450 -11.43 28.71 8.25
CA LYS A 450 -11.69 30.11 7.85
C LYS A 450 -10.88 30.52 6.63
N LEU A 451 -9.62 30.10 6.56
CA LEU A 451 -8.78 30.35 5.41
C LEU A 451 -9.28 29.60 4.17
N ALA A 452 -9.72 28.35 4.31
CA ALA A 452 -10.29 27.57 3.21
C ALA A 452 -11.50 28.26 2.58
N LEU A 453 -12.40 28.82 3.41
CA LEU A 453 -13.53 29.64 2.96
C LEU A 453 -13.06 30.90 2.21
N ASN A 454 -12.07 31.61 2.76
CA ASN A 454 -11.54 32.83 2.14
C ASN A 454 -10.86 32.55 0.79
N PHE A 455 -10.15 31.43 0.66
CA PHE A 455 -9.46 31.02 -0.57
C PHE A 455 -10.35 30.22 -1.52
N LYS A 456 -11.59 29.91 -1.14
CA LYS A 456 -12.56 29.11 -1.90
C LYS A 456 -12.04 27.70 -2.22
N LEU A 457 -11.51 27.02 -1.19
CA LEU A 457 -10.99 25.65 -1.27
C LEU A 457 -12.04 24.65 -0.75
N SER A 458 -13.05 24.33 -1.55
CA SER A 458 -14.21 23.52 -1.15
C SER A 458 -13.85 22.17 -0.51
N ARG A 459 -12.85 21.46 -1.06
CA ARG A 459 -12.41 20.17 -0.50
C ARG A 459 -11.78 20.32 0.88
N LEU A 460 -10.96 21.35 1.08
CA LEU A 460 -10.32 21.62 2.38
C LEU A 460 -11.36 22.09 3.39
N GLU A 461 -12.30 22.93 2.97
CA GLU A 461 -13.45 23.37 3.76
C GLU A 461 -14.21 22.17 4.34
N GLN A 462 -14.57 21.20 3.50
CA GLN A 462 -15.29 19.99 3.90
C GLN A 462 -14.46 19.09 4.84
N LEU A 463 -13.17 18.87 4.54
CA LEU A 463 -12.30 18.07 5.40
C LEU A 463 -12.12 18.68 6.79
N CYS A 464 -11.96 20.01 6.86
CA CYS A 464 -11.89 20.71 8.14
C CYS A 464 -13.21 20.63 8.89
N LEU A 465 -14.35 20.83 8.22
CA LEU A 465 -15.67 20.74 8.85
C LEU A 465 -15.91 19.33 9.42
N GLN A 466 -15.72 18.28 8.61
CA GLN A 466 -15.87 16.89 9.05
C GLN A 466 -14.99 16.54 10.25
N TYR A 467 -13.73 16.99 10.23
CA TYR A 467 -12.83 16.78 11.36
C TYR A 467 -13.30 17.47 12.63
N ILE A 468 -13.68 18.75 12.53
CA ILE A 468 -14.14 19.52 13.69
C ILE A 468 -15.43 18.90 14.24
N GLU A 469 -16.41 18.58 13.40
CA GLU A 469 -17.67 17.94 13.82
C GLU A 469 -17.43 16.59 14.52
N ALA A 470 -16.49 15.78 14.03
CA ALA A 470 -16.12 14.51 14.66
C ALA A 470 -15.33 14.70 15.98
N SER A 471 -14.67 15.85 16.16
CA SER A 471 -13.82 16.14 17.32
C SER A 471 -14.56 16.91 18.42
N VAL A 472 -15.76 17.44 18.15
CA VAL A 472 -16.56 18.17 19.15
C VAL A 472 -17.13 17.21 20.18
N ASP A 473 -16.81 17.46 21.45
CA ASP A 473 -17.29 16.70 22.60
C ASP A 473 -17.75 17.62 23.74
N LEU A 474 -18.18 17.01 24.85
CA LEU A 474 -18.64 17.76 26.03
C LEU A 474 -17.55 18.66 26.65
N GLN A 475 -16.27 18.30 26.53
CA GLN A 475 -15.17 19.03 27.14
C GLN A 475 -14.77 20.26 26.34
N ASN A 476 -14.92 20.23 25.00
CA ASN A 476 -14.43 21.29 24.13
C ASN A 476 -15.54 22.15 23.46
N VAL A 477 -16.80 21.69 23.44
CA VAL A 477 -17.87 22.31 22.64
C VAL A 477 -18.08 23.80 22.91
N LEU A 478 -17.95 24.26 24.16
CA LEU A 478 -18.14 25.66 24.51
C LEU A 478 -17.05 26.56 23.91
N ILE A 479 -15.80 26.09 23.98
CA ILE A 479 -14.64 26.81 23.43
C ILE A 479 -14.73 26.84 21.89
N VAL A 480 -15.11 25.72 21.27
CA VAL A 480 -15.31 25.64 19.80
C VAL A 480 -16.46 26.55 19.38
N CYS A 481 -17.58 26.57 20.12
CA CYS A 481 -18.72 27.45 19.83
C CYS A 481 -18.36 28.93 19.92
N GLU A 482 -17.61 29.33 20.96
CA GLU A 482 -17.18 30.71 21.13
C GLU A 482 -16.24 31.15 20.00
N ASN A 483 -15.28 30.31 19.63
CA ASN A 483 -14.36 30.60 18.53
C ASN A 483 -15.05 30.59 17.16
N ALA A 484 -16.05 29.73 16.96
CA ALA A 484 -16.85 29.71 15.73
C ALA A 484 -17.60 31.04 15.56
N ASN A 485 -18.12 31.59 16.67
CA ASN A 485 -18.74 32.92 16.69
C ASN A 485 -17.72 34.04 16.41
N LYS A 486 -16.53 34.00 17.02
CA LYS A 486 -15.45 34.98 16.79
C LYS A 486 -14.98 34.98 15.33
N LEU A 487 -14.80 33.80 14.73
CA LEU A 487 -14.36 33.63 13.35
C LEU A 487 -15.49 33.77 12.32
N GLN A 488 -16.75 33.99 12.76
CA GLN A 488 -17.94 34.07 11.91
C GLN A 488 -18.09 32.81 11.03
N LEU A 489 -18.13 31.65 11.67
CA LEU A 489 -18.26 30.33 11.06
C LEU A 489 -19.67 29.78 11.36
N ASP A 490 -20.68 30.28 10.63
CA ASP A 490 -22.09 30.06 10.97
C ASP A 490 -22.50 28.57 10.98
N GLN A 491 -22.04 27.79 10.00
CA GLN A 491 -22.34 26.35 9.93
C GLN A 491 -21.79 25.58 11.14
N LEU A 492 -20.56 25.88 11.55
CA LEU A 492 -19.94 25.23 12.70
C LEU A 492 -20.57 25.68 14.01
N LYS A 493 -20.90 26.98 14.13
CA LYS A 493 -21.63 27.52 15.28
C LYS A 493 -22.99 26.83 15.43
N GLU A 494 -23.70 26.63 14.32
CA GLU A 494 -24.97 25.90 14.29
C GLU A 494 -24.83 24.47 14.80
N HIS A 495 -23.80 23.75 14.34
CA HIS A 495 -23.48 22.40 14.81
C HIS A 495 -23.24 22.35 16.33
N CYS A 496 -22.39 23.25 16.85
CA CYS A 496 -22.08 23.31 18.28
C CYS A 496 -23.32 23.64 19.12
N LEU A 497 -24.14 24.60 18.68
CA LEU A 497 -25.38 24.96 19.38
C LEU A 497 -26.35 23.76 19.42
N ASN A 498 -26.50 23.03 18.31
CA ASN A 498 -27.33 21.83 18.24
C ASN A 498 -26.80 20.69 19.12
N PHE A 499 -25.48 20.59 19.30
CA PHE A 499 -24.87 19.64 20.24
C PHE A 499 -25.18 20.00 21.70
N VAL A 500 -25.07 21.27 22.07
CA VAL A 500 -25.28 21.78 23.44
C VAL A 500 -26.74 21.64 23.88
N VAL A 501 -27.71 21.95 23.02
CA VAL A 501 -29.14 21.95 23.40
C VAL A 501 -29.78 20.56 23.50
N LYS A 502 -29.07 19.49 23.09
CA LYS A 502 -29.50 18.10 23.30
C LYS A 502 -29.76 17.83 24.78
N GLU A 503 -30.87 17.16 25.09
CA GLU A 503 -31.30 16.91 26.49
C GLU A 503 -30.24 16.20 27.34
N THR A 504 -29.48 15.29 26.73
CA THR A 504 -28.43 14.53 27.41
C THR A 504 -27.19 15.37 27.75
N HIS A 505 -26.95 16.47 27.05
CA HIS A 505 -25.73 17.28 27.19
C HIS A 505 -25.97 18.59 27.94
N PHE A 506 -27.14 19.21 27.75
CA PHE A 506 -27.44 20.57 28.23
C PHE A 506 -27.19 20.77 29.73
N ASN A 507 -27.68 19.85 30.57
CA ASN A 507 -27.51 19.95 32.02
C ASN A 507 -26.05 19.82 32.45
N GLN A 508 -25.24 19.04 31.72
CA GLN A 508 -23.82 18.89 32.02
C GLN A 508 -23.04 20.14 31.59
N VAL A 509 -23.36 20.69 30.41
CA VAL A 509 -22.68 21.86 29.84
C VAL A 509 -22.91 23.14 30.65
N ILE A 510 -24.10 23.35 31.22
CA ILE A 510 -24.38 24.55 32.05
C ILE A 510 -23.61 24.53 33.38
N MET A 511 -23.33 23.34 33.91
CA MET A 511 -22.62 23.18 35.17
C MET A 511 -21.09 23.29 35.02
N MET A 512 -20.59 23.46 33.79
CA MET A 512 -19.16 23.63 33.50
C MET A 512 -18.71 25.07 33.79
N LYS A 513 -17.49 25.22 34.32
CA LYS A 513 -16.92 26.54 34.65
C LYS A 513 -16.70 27.42 33.41
N GLU A 514 -16.47 26.77 32.28
CA GLU A 514 -16.28 27.38 30.97
C GLU A 514 -17.54 28.10 30.48
N PHE A 515 -18.73 27.70 30.96
CA PHE A 515 -19.99 28.35 30.60
C PHE A 515 -20.10 29.79 31.13
N GLU A 516 -19.53 30.06 32.31
CA GLU A 516 -19.50 31.40 32.92
C GLU A 516 -18.66 32.40 32.10
N HIS A 517 -17.69 31.88 31.32
CA HIS A 517 -16.74 32.68 30.55
C HIS A 517 -17.23 32.99 29.13
N LEU A 518 -18.37 32.43 28.70
CA LEU A 518 -18.96 32.70 27.40
C LEU A 518 -19.48 34.14 27.29
N SER A 519 -19.41 34.70 26.08
CA SER A 519 -20.00 36.03 25.83
C SER A 519 -21.51 36.03 26.13
N SER A 520 -22.02 37.12 26.69
CA SER A 520 -23.45 37.26 27.03
C SER A 520 -24.38 37.04 25.83
N SER A 521 -23.90 37.36 24.62
CA SER A 521 -24.63 37.12 23.36
C SER A 521 -24.86 35.62 23.07
N LEU A 522 -23.84 34.79 23.28
CA LEU A 522 -23.89 33.34 23.06
C LEU A 522 -24.75 32.63 24.12
N ILE A 523 -24.67 33.07 25.38
CA ILE A 523 -25.49 32.50 26.47
C ILE A 523 -26.98 32.70 26.18
N VAL A 524 -27.39 33.91 25.80
CA VAL A 524 -28.78 34.21 25.44
C VAL A 524 -29.23 33.35 24.25
N GLU A 525 -28.37 33.15 23.27
CA GLU A 525 -28.66 32.33 22.09
C GLU A 525 -28.87 30.84 22.45
N ILE A 526 -28.02 30.27 23.32
CA ILE A 526 -28.15 28.89 23.82
C ILE A 526 -29.47 28.70 24.57
N VAL A 527 -29.80 29.62 25.49
CA VAL A 527 -31.04 29.56 26.29
C VAL A 527 -32.27 29.66 25.39
N ARG A 528 -32.26 30.59 24.42
CA ARG A 528 -33.37 30.78 23.48
C ARG A 528 -33.61 29.54 22.63
N ARG A 529 -32.56 28.87 22.16
CA ARG A 529 -32.70 27.63 21.37
C ARG A 529 -33.20 26.44 22.18
N LYS A 530 -32.89 26.39 23.48
CA LYS A 530 -33.49 25.37 24.36
C LYS A 530 -34.99 25.56 24.51
N GLN A 531 -35.46 26.81 24.60
CA GLN A 531 -36.87 27.16 24.70
C GLN A 531 -37.64 26.97 23.38
N GLN A 532 -36.97 27.21 22.25
CA GLN A 532 -37.53 27.07 20.90
C GLN A 532 -36.53 26.33 19.99
N PRO A 533 -36.58 24.99 19.93
CA PRO A 533 -35.68 24.23 19.07
C PRO A 533 -35.96 24.53 17.59
N PRO A 534 -34.94 24.77 16.75
CA PRO A 534 -35.13 25.04 15.33
C PRO A 534 -35.72 23.82 14.61
N VAL A 535 -36.60 24.10 13.62
CA VAL A 535 -37.15 23.06 12.73
C VAL A 535 -36.01 22.50 11.88
N ARG A 536 -35.81 21.18 11.91
CA ARG A 536 -34.80 20.50 11.08
C ARG A 536 -35.11 20.75 9.60
N THR A 537 -34.25 21.51 8.93
CA THR A 537 -34.24 21.64 7.48
C THR A 537 -33.25 20.61 6.94
N HIS A 538 -33.77 19.57 6.27
CA HIS A 538 -32.92 18.66 5.50
C HIS A 538 -32.46 19.41 4.25
N SER A 539 -31.15 19.66 4.15
CA SER A 539 -30.52 20.19 2.94
C SER A 539 -30.31 19.03 1.97
N ASP A 540 -31.19 18.89 0.98
CA ASP A 540 -31.05 17.94 -0.14
C ASP A 540 -30.07 18.42 -1.24
N GLN A 541 -29.24 19.43 -0.96
CA GLN A 541 -28.24 19.87 -1.94
C GLN A 541 -27.11 18.83 -2.03
N PRO A 542 -26.75 18.36 -3.25
CA PRO A 542 -25.60 17.49 -3.43
C PRO A 542 -24.34 18.22 -2.94
N LEU A 543 -23.62 17.61 -2.01
CA LEU A 543 -22.35 18.11 -1.49
C LEU A 543 -21.32 18.17 -2.62
N ASP A 544 -20.89 19.37 -3.02
CA ASP A 544 -19.77 19.58 -3.93
C ASP A 544 -18.46 19.37 -3.16
N ILE A 545 -17.93 18.15 -3.22
CA ILE A 545 -16.70 17.71 -2.51
C ILE A 545 -15.44 18.40 -3.09
N GLY A 546 -15.57 19.16 -4.19
CA GLY A 546 -14.46 19.80 -4.88
C GLY A 546 -13.56 18.81 -5.63
N THR A 547 -12.49 19.32 -6.25
CA THR A 547 -11.59 18.53 -7.09
C THR A 547 -10.45 17.87 -6.31
N SER A 548 -9.98 16.70 -6.79
CA SER A 548 -8.79 16.04 -6.25
C SER A 548 -7.50 16.65 -6.81
N LEU A 549 -6.36 16.43 -6.13
CA LEU A 549 -5.04 16.84 -6.64
C LEU A 549 -4.78 16.28 -8.05
N ILE A 550 -5.17 15.02 -8.28
CA ILE A 550 -5.03 14.34 -9.58
C ILE A 550 -5.86 15.06 -10.65
N GLN A 551 -7.12 15.40 -10.35
CA GLN A 551 -7.99 16.12 -11.29
C GLN A 551 -7.47 17.52 -11.61
N ASP A 552 -7.01 18.25 -10.60
CA ASP A 552 -6.44 19.60 -10.78
C ASP A 552 -5.19 19.55 -11.67
N MET A 553 -4.27 18.61 -11.40
CA MET A 553 -3.04 18.46 -12.17
C MET A 553 -3.27 17.94 -13.60
N LYS A 554 -4.27 17.07 -13.79
CA LYS A 554 -4.72 16.64 -15.12
C LYS A 554 -5.20 17.83 -15.95
N ALA A 555 -6.12 18.62 -15.43
CA ALA A 555 -6.59 19.84 -16.10
C ALA A 555 -5.44 20.83 -16.37
N TYR A 556 -4.46 20.88 -15.46
CA TYR A 556 -3.27 21.71 -15.61
C TYR A 556 -2.37 21.29 -16.79
N LEU A 557 -2.14 19.98 -16.97
CA LEU A 557 -1.40 19.42 -18.11
C LEU A 557 -2.13 19.62 -19.44
N GLU A 558 -3.46 19.50 -19.43
CA GLU A 558 -4.35 19.59 -20.60
C GLU A 558 -4.57 21.02 -21.11
N GLY A 559 -4.05 22.04 -20.40
CA GLY A 559 -4.01 23.41 -20.92
C GLY A 559 -4.23 24.49 -19.87
N ALA A 560 -4.82 24.16 -18.71
CA ALA A 560 -5.11 25.16 -17.70
C ALA A 560 -3.85 25.82 -17.12
N GLY A 561 -2.67 25.19 -17.22
CA GLY A 561 -1.40 25.74 -16.71
C GLY A 561 -0.50 26.44 -17.72
N THR A 562 -0.89 26.54 -19.00
CA THR A 562 -0.01 26.99 -20.09
C THR A 562 0.68 28.34 -19.86
N GLU A 563 0.02 29.28 -19.20
CA GLU A 563 0.56 30.61 -18.86
C GLU A 563 1.64 30.61 -17.76
N PHE A 564 1.84 29.48 -17.09
CA PHE A 564 2.83 29.27 -16.03
C PHE A 564 3.97 28.32 -16.45
N CYS A 565 3.95 27.80 -17.68
CA CYS A 565 5.05 27.00 -18.21
C CYS A 565 6.34 27.81 -18.27
N ASP A 566 7.42 27.24 -17.74
CA ASP A 566 8.73 27.89 -17.58
C ASP A 566 9.86 27.10 -18.27
N ILE A 567 9.51 26.02 -18.97
CA ILE A 567 10.41 25.20 -19.77
C ILE A 567 9.71 24.58 -20.99
N ILE A 568 10.48 24.31 -22.05
CA ILE A 568 10.01 23.60 -23.24
C ILE A 568 10.77 22.28 -23.37
N LEU A 569 10.03 21.17 -23.44
CA LEU A 569 10.56 19.83 -23.71
C LEU A 569 10.48 19.58 -25.21
N LEU A 570 11.60 19.25 -25.85
CA LEU A 570 11.70 18.96 -27.27
C LEU A 570 11.72 17.43 -27.49
N LEU A 571 10.69 16.90 -28.15
CA LEU A 571 10.65 15.52 -28.61
C LEU A 571 10.81 15.50 -30.13
N ASP A 572 11.97 15.09 -30.64
CA ASP A 572 12.27 15.07 -32.07
C ASP A 572 11.93 16.40 -32.79
N GLY A 573 12.35 17.52 -32.18
CA GLY A 573 12.06 18.87 -32.68
C GLY A 573 10.63 19.37 -32.41
N HIS A 574 9.73 18.57 -31.84
CA HIS A 574 8.40 19.03 -31.44
C HIS A 574 8.42 19.66 -30.02
N PRO A 575 8.12 20.97 -29.88
CA PRO A 575 8.12 21.63 -28.59
C PRO A 575 6.85 21.33 -27.78
N ARG A 576 7.06 20.96 -26.51
CA ARG A 576 6.01 20.73 -25.51
C ARG A 576 6.30 21.57 -24.25
N PRO A 577 5.53 22.65 -24.00
CA PRO A 577 5.66 23.43 -22.77
C PRO A 577 5.36 22.61 -21.52
N ALA A 578 6.13 22.82 -20.46
CA ALA A 578 6.00 22.11 -19.18
C ALA A 578 6.40 23.01 -17.98
N HIS A 579 6.31 22.46 -16.76
CA HIS A 579 6.62 23.17 -15.51
C HIS A 579 7.82 22.52 -14.79
N LYS A 580 8.90 23.28 -14.58
CA LYS A 580 10.13 22.80 -13.90
C LYS A 580 9.84 22.24 -12.52
N ALA A 581 9.03 22.96 -11.73
CA ALA A 581 8.68 22.53 -10.38
C ALA A 581 8.01 21.14 -10.35
N ILE A 582 7.11 20.87 -11.30
CA ILE A 582 6.41 19.57 -11.39
C ILE A 582 7.37 18.47 -11.85
N LEU A 583 8.19 18.74 -12.87
CA LEU A 583 9.19 17.80 -13.38
C LEU A 583 10.22 17.44 -12.31
N ALA A 584 10.78 18.46 -11.63
CA ALA A 584 11.77 18.31 -10.57
C ALA A 584 11.23 17.56 -9.35
N ALA A 585 9.95 17.76 -8.98
CA ALA A 585 9.35 17.03 -7.88
C ALA A 585 9.32 15.51 -8.12
N ARG A 586 9.18 15.09 -9.39
CA ARG A 586 8.90 13.70 -9.75
C ARG A 586 10.11 12.94 -10.27
N SER A 587 11.20 13.63 -10.58
CA SER A 587 12.38 13.10 -11.25
C SER A 587 13.64 13.77 -10.73
N CYS A 588 14.53 12.98 -10.13
CA CYS A 588 15.83 13.49 -9.68
C CYS A 588 16.77 13.84 -10.84
N TYR A 589 16.51 13.31 -12.05
CA TYR A 589 17.19 13.74 -13.27
C TYR A 589 16.86 15.20 -13.61
N PHE A 590 15.57 15.55 -13.72
CA PHE A 590 15.14 16.92 -14.01
C PHE A 590 15.53 17.87 -12.87
N GLU A 591 15.26 17.46 -11.63
CA GLU A 591 16.16 17.59 -10.48
C GLU A 591 17.52 18.27 -10.71
N ALA A 592 18.50 17.41 -10.92
CA ALA A 592 19.91 17.73 -11.04
C ALA A 592 20.20 18.59 -12.26
N MET A 593 19.50 18.34 -13.37
CA MET A 593 19.66 19.09 -14.62
C MET A 593 19.32 20.57 -14.43
N PHE A 594 18.17 20.90 -13.84
CA PHE A 594 17.80 22.30 -13.62
C PHE A 594 18.67 23.03 -12.59
N ARG A 595 19.35 22.29 -11.70
CA ARG A 595 20.32 22.88 -10.77
C ARG A 595 21.67 23.14 -11.39
N SER A 596 22.16 22.20 -12.17
CA SER A 596 23.57 22.13 -12.53
C SER A 596 23.82 22.58 -13.97
N PHE A 597 22.84 22.35 -14.86
CA PHE A 597 23.00 22.55 -16.29
C PHE A 597 21.66 22.95 -16.93
N MET A 598 21.24 24.20 -16.67
CA MET A 598 20.05 24.75 -17.31
C MET A 598 20.41 25.29 -18.70
N PRO A 599 19.75 24.83 -19.77
CA PRO A 599 19.96 25.35 -21.13
C PRO A 599 19.62 26.84 -21.22
N GLU A 600 20.47 27.62 -21.90
CA GLU A 600 20.34 29.09 -22.02
C GLU A 600 19.05 29.50 -22.76
N ASP A 601 18.63 28.67 -23.71
CA ASP A 601 17.44 28.78 -24.54
C ASP A 601 16.18 28.18 -23.89
N GLY A 602 16.31 27.61 -22.68
CA GLY A 602 15.18 27.08 -21.91
C GLY A 602 14.52 25.84 -22.53
N GLN A 603 15.22 25.16 -23.44
CA GLN A 603 14.74 24.00 -24.18
C GLN A 603 15.52 22.75 -23.79
N VAL A 604 14.83 21.63 -23.58
CA VAL A 604 15.44 20.35 -23.18
C VAL A 604 15.03 19.26 -24.15
N ASN A 605 16.01 18.63 -24.79
CA ASN A 605 15.78 17.46 -25.63
C ASN A 605 15.45 16.23 -24.78
N ILE A 606 14.39 15.50 -25.17
CA ILE A 606 13.90 14.33 -24.45
C ILE A 606 14.31 13.06 -25.18
N SER A 607 15.07 12.22 -24.48
CA SER A 607 15.44 10.86 -24.89
C SER A 607 15.49 9.94 -23.67
N ILE A 608 15.27 8.64 -23.87
CA ILE A 608 15.44 7.60 -22.84
C ILE A 608 16.68 6.82 -23.25
N GLY A 609 17.83 7.14 -22.65
CA GLY A 609 19.12 6.66 -23.15
C GLY A 609 19.39 7.15 -24.57
N GLU A 610 19.68 6.22 -25.48
CA GLU A 610 19.92 6.50 -26.91
C GLU A 610 18.64 6.52 -27.76
N MET A 611 17.49 6.23 -27.16
CA MET A 611 16.21 6.10 -27.86
C MET A 611 15.34 7.35 -27.68
N VAL A 612 14.70 7.78 -28.77
CA VAL A 612 13.62 8.78 -28.72
C VAL A 612 12.27 8.06 -28.58
N PRO A 613 11.48 8.30 -27.53
CA PRO A 613 10.18 7.65 -27.36
C PRO A 613 9.17 8.13 -28.40
N SER A 614 8.12 7.33 -28.63
CA SER A 614 6.98 7.77 -29.45
C SER A 614 6.28 8.98 -28.82
N LYS A 615 5.59 9.79 -29.63
CA LYS A 615 4.80 10.92 -29.11
C LYS A 615 3.75 10.49 -28.08
N GLN A 616 3.13 9.33 -28.28
CA GLN A 616 2.13 8.78 -27.35
C GLN A 616 2.77 8.35 -26.03
N ALA A 617 3.90 7.63 -26.09
CA ALA A 617 4.66 7.24 -24.91
C ALA A 617 5.17 8.46 -24.13
N PHE A 618 5.63 9.51 -24.83
CA PHE A 618 6.04 10.76 -24.20
C PHE A 618 4.89 11.45 -23.46
N GLU A 619 3.69 11.53 -24.07
CA GLU A 619 2.50 12.05 -23.38
C GLU A 619 2.11 11.17 -22.19
N SER A 620 2.17 9.83 -22.32
CA SER A 620 1.94 8.89 -21.22
C SER A 620 2.92 9.09 -20.06
N MET A 621 4.19 9.40 -20.34
CA MET A 621 5.19 9.78 -19.33
C MET A 621 4.80 11.09 -18.62
N LEU A 622 4.34 12.11 -19.36
CA LEU A 622 3.90 13.38 -18.77
C LEU A 622 2.65 13.21 -17.89
N ARG A 623 1.69 12.36 -18.30
CA ARG A 623 0.51 12.02 -17.47
C ARG A 623 0.93 11.36 -16.15
N TYR A 624 1.89 10.44 -16.21
CA TYR A 624 2.46 9.82 -15.01
C TYR A 624 3.15 10.85 -14.10
N ILE A 625 3.94 11.77 -14.67
CA ILE A 625 4.63 12.81 -13.90
C ILE A 625 3.61 13.75 -13.23
N TYR A 626 2.65 14.29 -13.99
CA TYR A 626 1.75 15.33 -13.48
C TYR A 626 0.71 14.81 -12.49
N TYR A 627 0.12 13.65 -12.75
CA TYR A 627 -1.01 13.15 -11.96
C TYR A 627 -1.00 11.63 -11.72
N GLY A 628 0.10 10.94 -12.04
CA GLY A 628 0.33 9.55 -11.63
C GLY A 628 -0.43 8.49 -12.41
N GLU A 629 -0.98 8.84 -13.58
CA GLU A 629 -1.67 7.88 -14.45
C GLU A 629 -0.67 6.90 -15.06
N VAL A 630 -1.04 5.62 -15.01
CA VAL A 630 -0.24 4.49 -15.49
C VAL A 630 -0.99 3.68 -16.54
N ASN A 631 -2.27 3.98 -16.79
CA ASN A 631 -3.03 3.32 -17.82
C ASN A 631 -2.50 3.78 -19.19
N MET A 632 -1.97 2.85 -19.97
CA MET A 632 -1.40 3.11 -21.29
C MET A 632 -1.42 1.83 -22.13
N PRO A 633 -1.34 1.95 -23.46
CA PRO A 633 -1.19 0.78 -24.32
C PRO A 633 0.11 -0.02 -24.04
N PRO A 634 0.14 -1.34 -24.32
CA PRO A 634 1.34 -2.16 -24.13
C PRO A 634 2.56 -1.66 -24.94
N GLU A 635 2.34 -1.14 -26.14
CA GLU A 635 3.41 -0.57 -26.99
C GLU A 635 4.09 0.64 -26.32
N ASP A 636 3.33 1.52 -25.66
CA ASP A 636 3.87 2.63 -24.86
C ASP A 636 4.66 2.12 -23.65
N SER A 637 4.22 1.01 -23.06
CA SER A 637 4.85 0.40 -21.88
C SER A 637 6.27 -0.09 -22.17
N LEU A 638 6.56 -0.52 -23.41
CA LEU A 638 7.91 -0.88 -23.84
C LEU A 638 8.85 0.32 -23.83
N TYR A 639 8.43 1.46 -24.39
CA TYR A 639 9.24 2.68 -24.39
C TYR A 639 9.49 3.19 -22.96
N LEU A 640 8.48 3.11 -22.09
CA LEU A 640 8.54 3.65 -20.74
C LEU A 640 9.12 2.69 -19.69
N PHE A 641 9.37 1.43 -20.04
CA PHE A 641 9.91 0.45 -19.09
C PHE A 641 11.26 0.90 -18.48
N ALA A 642 12.12 1.53 -19.29
CA ALA A 642 13.43 2.04 -18.86
C ALA A 642 13.38 3.48 -18.29
N ALA A 643 12.27 4.20 -18.48
CA ALA A 643 12.14 5.60 -18.09
C ALA A 643 12.38 5.85 -16.58
N PRO A 644 11.89 5.00 -15.65
CA PRO A 644 12.10 5.21 -14.21
C PRO A 644 13.56 5.20 -13.78
N TYR A 645 14.41 4.34 -14.38
CA TYR A 645 15.84 4.34 -14.09
C TYR A 645 16.55 5.53 -14.70
N TYR A 646 16.23 5.85 -15.96
CA TYR A 646 16.90 6.92 -16.68
C TYR A 646 16.58 8.31 -16.10
N TYR A 647 15.29 8.59 -15.86
CA TYR A 647 14.83 9.85 -15.30
C TYR A 647 14.84 9.86 -13.76
N GLY A 648 15.16 8.75 -13.11
CA GLY A 648 15.21 8.65 -11.65
C GLY A 648 13.91 9.08 -10.98
N PHE A 649 12.81 8.40 -11.31
CA PHE A 649 11.53 8.65 -10.65
C PHE A 649 11.55 8.18 -9.19
N SER A 650 10.81 8.88 -8.32
CA SER A 650 10.80 8.65 -6.87
C SER A 650 10.43 7.22 -6.46
N ASN A 651 9.70 6.48 -7.32
CA ASN A 651 9.33 5.09 -7.09
C ASN A 651 9.27 4.29 -8.41
N ASN A 652 9.26 2.96 -8.29
CA ASN A 652 9.18 2.06 -9.45
C ASN A 652 7.74 1.80 -9.91
N ARG A 653 6.75 2.67 -9.60
CA ARG A 653 5.32 2.44 -9.92
C ARG A 653 5.10 2.29 -11.41
N LEU A 654 5.69 3.19 -12.19
CA LEU A 654 5.57 3.18 -13.64
C LEU A 654 6.17 1.88 -14.22
N GLN A 655 7.36 1.49 -13.73
CA GLN A 655 8.01 0.25 -14.19
C GLN A 655 7.16 -0.99 -13.91
N ALA A 656 6.65 -1.09 -12.68
CA ALA A 656 5.81 -2.22 -12.27
C ALA A 656 4.55 -2.33 -13.13
N TYR A 657 3.91 -1.19 -13.43
CA TYR A 657 2.74 -1.18 -14.32
C TYR A 657 3.11 -1.55 -15.75
N CYS A 658 4.20 -1.01 -16.29
CA CYS A 658 4.68 -1.35 -17.62
C CYS A 658 4.94 -2.86 -17.73
N LYS A 659 5.58 -3.46 -16.72
CA LYS A 659 5.81 -4.91 -16.67
C LYS A 659 4.50 -5.70 -16.71
N GLN A 660 3.56 -5.39 -15.83
CA GLN A 660 2.28 -6.12 -15.77
C GLN A 660 1.47 -5.96 -17.05
N ASN A 661 1.45 -4.76 -17.63
CA ASN A 661 0.75 -4.48 -18.87
C ASN A 661 1.31 -5.32 -20.03
N LEU A 662 2.65 -5.46 -20.09
CA LEU A 662 3.33 -6.31 -21.06
C LEU A 662 3.13 -7.81 -20.81
N GLU A 663 2.92 -8.24 -19.57
CA GLU A 663 2.65 -9.65 -19.26
C GLU A 663 1.20 -10.07 -19.54
N MET A 664 0.24 -9.16 -19.32
CA MET A 664 -1.19 -9.49 -19.30
C MET A 664 -1.94 -9.08 -20.58
N ASN A 665 -1.48 -8.05 -21.29
CA ASN A 665 -2.27 -7.40 -22.35
C ASN A 665 -1.63 -7.51 -23.74
N VAL A 666 -0.66 -8.40 -23.93
CA VAL A 666 -0.15 -8.77 -25.28
C VAL A 666 -1.15 -9.70 -25.94
N THR A 667 -1.74 -9.26 -27.04
CA THR A 667 -2.77 -9.99 -27.80
C THR A 667 -2.44 -10.01 -29.28
N VAL A 668 -3.18 -10.82 -30.04
CA VAL A 668 -3.07 -10.91 -31.51
C VAL A 668 -3.29 -9.54 -32.18
N GLU A 669 -4.14 -8.69 -31.59
CA GLU A 669 -4.54 -7.41 -32.16
C GLU A 669 -3.44 -6.34 -32.06
N ASN A 670 -2.58 -6.41 -31.04
CA ASN A 670 -1.53 -5.41 -30.78
C ASN A 670 -0.10 -5.94 -30.98
N VAL A 671 0.08 -7.24 -31.24
CA VAL A 671 1.40 -7.89 -31.34
C VAL A 671 2.34 -7.25 -32.36
N LEU A 672 1.81 -6.72 -33.48
CA LEU A 672 2.64 -6.07 -34.51
C LEU A 672 3.25 -4.75 -34.04
N GLN A 673 2.46 -3.92 -33.34
CA GLN A 673 2.92 -2.65 -32.78
C GLN A 673 3.93 -2.88 -31.65
N ILE A 674 3.68 -3.89 -30.82
CA ILE A 674 4.59 -4.31 -29.75
C ILE A 674 5.90 -4.87 -30.33
N LEU A 675 5.85 -5.62 -31.44
CA LEU A 675 7.05 -6.10 -32.12
C LEU A 675 7.93 -4.95 -32.64
N GLU A 676 7.32 -3.93 -33.25
CA GLU A 676 8.04 -2.73 -33.72
C GLU A 676 8.66 -1.97 -32.54
N ALA A 677 7.89 -1.77 -31.47
CA ALA A 677 8.38 -1.13 -30.25
C ALA A 677 9.52 -1.94 -29.58
N ALA A 678 9.42 -3.28 -29.58
CA ALA A 678 10.45 -4.16 -29.03
C ALA A 678 11.74 -4.11 -29.85
N ASP A 679 11.65 -3.94 -31.17
CA ASP A 679 12.81 -3.75 -32.03
C ASP A 679 13.48 -2.39 -31.78
N LYS A 680 12.70 -1.31 -31.72
CA LYS A 680 13.24 0.04 -31.43
C LYS A 680 13.87 0.15 -30.03
N THR A 681 13.27 -0.50 -29.04
CA THR A 681 13.78 -0.54 -27.66
C THR A 681 14.88 -1.60 -27.46
N GLN A 682 15.20 -2.40 -28.48
CA GLN A 682 16.13 -3.54 -28.41
C GLN A 682 15.77 -4.57 -27.32
N ALA A 683 14.47 -4.72 -27.03
CA ALA A 683 13.93 -5.70 -26.09
C ALA A 683 13.84 -7.10 -26.73
N LEU A 684 14.97 -7.80 -26.79
CA LEU A 684 15.11 -9.09 -27.49
C LEU A 684 14.12 -10.17 -27.02
N ASP A 685 13.85 -10.25 -25.72
CA ASP A 685 12.94 -11.26 -25.16
C ASP A 685 11.49 -11.00 -25.58
N MET A 686 11.05 -9.74 -25.53
CA MET A 686 9.72 -9.35 -26.00
C MET A 686 9.58 -9.55 -27.50
N LYS A 687 10.65 -9.24 -28.26
CA LYS A 687 10.69 -9.48 -29.71
C LYS A 687 10.51 -10.97 -30.03
N ARG A 688 11.22 -11.86 -29.32
CA ARG A 688 11.06 -13.31 -29.46
C ARG A 688 9.65 -13.78 -29.10
N HIS A 689 9.08 -13.24 -28.02
CA HIS A 689 7.72 -13.56 -27.59
C HIS A 689 6.67 -13.15 -28.62
N CYS A 690 6.78 -11.94 -29.18
CA CYS A 690 5.88 -11.45 -30.23
C CYS A 690 5.99 -12.31 -31.50
N LEU A 691 7.22 -12.63 -31.94
CA LEU A 691 7.43 -13.51 -33.10
C LEU A 691 6.83 -14.90 -32.89
N HIS A 692 6.91 -15.45 -31.68
CA HIS A 692 6.30 -16.73 -31.34
C HIS A 692 4.76 -16.67 -31.48
N ILE A 693 4.12 -15.62 -30.97
CA ILE A 693 2.67 -15.41 -31.11
C ILE A 693 2.27 -15.30 -32.59
N ILE A 694 3.02 -14.49 -33.37
CA ILE A 694 2.77 -14.28 -34.79
C ILE A 694 2.90 -15.58 -35.57
N VAL A 695 3.94 -16.37 -35.34
CA VAL A 695 4.13 -17.66 -36.04
C VAL A 695 3.01 -18.64 -35.69
N HIS A 696 2.61 -18.72 -34.41
CA HIS A 696 1.55 -19.63 -33.98
C HIS A 696 0.15 -19.22 -34.43
N GLN A 697 -0.10 -17.93 -34.62
CA GLN A 697 -1.43 -17.38 -34.94
C GLN A 697 -1.41 -16.53 -36.21
N PHE A 698 -0.56 -16.90 -37.18
CA PHE A 698 -0.26 -16.12 -38.38
C PHE A 698 -1.48 -15.76 -39.24
N THR A 699 -2.52 -16.59 -39.26
CA THR A 699 -3.75 -16.30 -40.02
C THR A 699 -4.68 -15.32 -39.31
N LYS A 700 -4.48 -15.08 -38.01
CA LYS A 700 -5.29 -14.17 -37.19
C LYS A 700 -4.63 -12.81 -36.99
N VAL A 701 -3.30 -12.79 -36.91
CA VAL A 701 -2.47 -11.58 -37.04
C VAL A 701 -2.56 -11.09 -38.48
#